data_AF-A0A5F5XFT5-F1
#
_entry.id   AF-A0A5F5XFT5-F1
#
_cell.length_a   1.000
_cell.length_b   1.000
_cell.length_c   1.000
_cell.angle_alpha   90.00
_cell.angle_beta   90.00
_cell.angle_gamma   90.00
#
_symmetry.space_group_name_H-M   'P 1'
#
loop_
_entity.id
_entity.type
_entity.pdbx_description
1 polymer ?
#
loop_
_entity_poly.entity_id
_entity_poly.type
_entity_poly.pdbx_seq_one_letter_code
_entity_poly.pdbx_strand_id
1 'polypeptide(L)'
;MLGTSSLGPCLGGGWGGRKGMPTSEAPVPSSKWGNRGTVSDFHPQVIDAISRAVVQTPGCVLLDVDAGPSTNRTVYTFVGQPKDVVEGALNAARAAFRLIDMSQHKGEHPRMGALDVCPFIPVRGVTMDECVLCAQAFGQRLAEELGVPVYLYGEAAQTASRRTLPAIRAGEYEALPEKLKQAEWVPDFGPSSFVPSWGATVTGARKFLIAFNINLLSTKEQAHRIALNLREQGRGKDKPGRLKKVQGIGWYLDEKNLAQVSTNLLDFEVTALHTVYEETCREAQELSLPVVGSQLVGLVPLKALLDAAAFYCKKENLFILEEEHRIRLVVNRLGLDSLSPFNPKERIIEYLVPNSGPEQSLVSKSLCAFVREVGARSAAPGGGSVAAASAAMGAALASMAGLMTYGRRQFEHLDATMRRLIPPFHAASAELTALVDADARAFQAYLEATKLPKDTPEDRDRRAAALQEGLRQAVAVPLALAEKVASLWPALQELAQCGNLACRSDLQVAAKALETGVFGAYFNVLINLKDVTDSAFKEQVSGRAWGLGPVAGPGGRPQGCGSKMQAWGKCPPVEMFLWPPVVAVVLSGVSVVAGGQASSAGGGGWGAARWEPPCPLWGHPEPPSTLTCLVGPPRLGFPRSAP
;
A
#
# COMPACT_ATOMS: atom_id res chain seq x y z
N MET A 1 -9.61 -46.74 -33.12
CA MET A 1 -10.29 -46.94 -34.42
C MET A 1 -11.56 -46.10 -34.39
N LEU A 2 -11.54 -44.91 -35.00
CA LEU A 2 -12.23 -44.59 -36.27
C LEU A 2 -13.75 -44.87 -36.17
N GLY A 3 -14.69 -43.95 -36.38
CA GLY A 3 -14.67 -42.63 -36.99
C GLY A 3 -16.04 -42.40 -37.68
N THR A 4 -16.42 -41.12 -37.78
CA THR A 4 -17.34 -40.50 -38.76
C THR A 4 -18.84 -40.87 -38.78
N SER A 5 -19.68 -39.83 -38.69
CA SER A 5 -20.83 -39.68 -39.59
C SER A 5 -21.12 -38.20 -39.88
N SER A 6 -21.26 -37.94 -41.17
CA SER A 6 -21.63 -36.70 -41.86
C SER A 6 -23.14 -36.52 -41.95
N LEU A 7 -23.63 -35.29 -42.13
CA LEU A 7 -24.60 -34.85 -43.18
C LEU A 7 -25.11 -33.43 -42.87
N GLY A 8 -24.94 -32.48 -43.81
CA GLY A 8 -25.81 -31.30 -43.96
C GLY A 8 -26.83 -31.55 -45.09
N PRO A 9 -27.37 -30.54 -45.79
CA PRO A 9 -27.59 -29.12 -45.47
C PRO A 9 -29.04 -28.66 -45.81
N CYS A 10 -29.39 -27.39 -45.58
CA CYS A 10 -30.15 -26.56 -46.55
C CYS A 10 -30.40 -25.12 -46.04
N LEU A 11 -30.19 -24.18 -46.95
CA LEU A 11 -30.31 -22.72 -46.83
C LEU A 11 -31.77 -22.26 -47.01
N GLY A 12 -32.12 -21.10 -46.45
CA GLY A 12 -33.17 -20.26 -47.04
C GLY A 12 -33.82 -19.23 -46.11
N GLY A 13 -33.67 -17.94 -46.45
CA GLY A 13 -34.74 -16.96 -46.31
C GLY A 13 -34.67 -16.03 -45.09
N GLY A 14 -34.44 -14.74 -45.35
CA GLY A 14 -34.31 -13.70 -44.32
C GLY A 14 -35.46 -12.69 -44.24
N TRP A 15 -35.20 -11.72 -43.35
CA TRP A 15 -35.75 -10.36 -43.21
C TRP A 15 -37.08 -10.15 -42.48
N GLY A 16 -37.03 -9.30 -41.43
CA GLY A 16 -38.24 -8.58 -40.97
C GLY A 16 -38.25 -7.98 -39.56
N GLY A 17 -37.34 -7.05 -39.23
CA GLY A 17 -37.68 -5.79 -38.53
C GLY A 17 -38.12 -5.73 -37.06
N ARG A 18 -37.46 -4.79 -36.35
CA ARG A 18 -37.96 -3.83 -35.34
C ARG A 18 -37.67 -4.07 -33.84
N LYS A 19 -37.16 -2.97 -33.27
CA LYS A 19 -37.42 -2.32 -31.97
C LYS A 19 -36.57 -2.73 -30.76
N GLY A 20 -35.69 -1.80 -30.40
CA GLY A 20 -35.68 -1.16 -29.07
C GLY A 20 -35.04 -1.95 -27.95
N MET A 21 -33.75 -1.72 -27.71
CA MET A 21 -33.14 -1.93 -26.39
C MET A 21 -33.67 -0.87 -25.41
N PRO A 22 -34.21 -1.25 -24.25
CA PRO A 22 -34.24 -0.36 -23.11
C PRO A 22 -32.95 -0.55 -22.31
N THR A 23 -32.19 0.53 -22.21
CA THR A 23 -31.29 0.81 -21.10
C THR A 23 -32.11 0.92 -19.82
N SER A 24 -31.82 0.08 -18.83
CA SER A 24 -32.19 0.36 -17.44
C SER A 24 -31.06 -0.13 -16.53
N GLU A 25 -30.22 0.81 -16.13
CA GLU A 25 -29.48 0.74 -14.88
C GLU A 25 -30.49 0.57 -13.74
N ALA A 26 -30.34 -0.49 -12.96
CA ALA A 26 -30.99 -0.65 -11.67
C ALA A 26 -29.90 -0.99 -10.64
N PRO A 27 -29.91 -0.33 -9.46
CA PRO A 27 -28.89 -0.51 -8.44
C PRO A 27 -28.98 -1.91 -7.82
N VAL A 28 -27.85 -2.60 -7.74
CA VAL A 28 -27.74 -3.91 -7.07
C VAL A 28 -27.83 -3.69 -5.56
N PRO A 29 -28.81 -4.28 -4.84
CA PRO A 29 -28.89 -4.14 -3.39
C PRO A 29 -27.80 -4.96 -2.71
N SER A 30 -27.04 -4.29 -1.84
CA SER A 30 -26.15 -4.91 -0.86
C SER A 30 -26.98 -5.62 0.22
N SER A 31 -27.24 -6.91 0.05
CA SER A 31 -27.55 -7.85 1.15
C SER A 31 -27.72 -9.27 0.60
N LYS A 32 -26.65 -10.07 0.65
CA LYS A 32 -26.75 -11.53 0.51
C LYS A 32 -25.78 -12.24 1.46
N TRP A 33 -26.09 -12.16 2.75
CA TRP A 33 -25.79 -13.27 3.66
C TRP A 33 -26.92 -14.29 3.52
N GLY A 34 -26.84 -15.08 2.46
CA GLY A 34 -27.73 -16.20 2.20
C GLY A 34 -27.13 -17.48 2.75
N ASN A 35 -27.78 -18.07 3.75
CA ASN A 35 -27.51 -19.38 4.35
C ASN A 35 -26.97 -20.41 3.33
N ARG A 36 -25.73 -20.84 3.52
CA ARG A 36 -25.19 -22.09 2.96
C ARG A 36 -24.31 -22.79 4.01
N GLY A 37 -24.80 -23.94 4.48
CA GLY A 37 -24.05 -25.09 5.02
C GLY A 37 -22.92 -24.82 6.02
N THR A 38 -23.26 -24.89 7.31
CA THR A 38 -22.33 -24.93 8.45
C THR A 38 -21.54 -26.24 8.52
N VAL A 39 -20.21 -26.12 8.59
CA VAL A 39 -19.30 -27.12 9.15
C VAL A 39 -18.42 -26.41 10.20
N SER A 40 -18.68 -26.77 11.46
CA SER A 40 -17.89 -26.72 12.72
C SER A 40 -17.07 -25.47 13.11
N ASP A 41 -17.42 -24.94 14.29
CA ASP A 41 -16.58 -24.17 15.25
C ASP A 41 -15.98 -22.83 14.81
N PHE A 42 -16.76 -22.03 14.09
CA PHE A 42 -16.42 -20.65 13.76
C PHE A 42 -17.54 -19.73 14.27
N HIS A 43 -17.24 -18.74 15.13
CA HIS A 43 -18.25 -17.85 15.74
C HIS A 43 -18.21 -16.42 15.15
N PRO A 44 -19.04 -16.10 14.15
CA PRO A 44 -19.03 -14.80 13.49
C PRO A 44 -19.32 -13.64 14.45
N GLN A 45 -20.13 -13.87 15.48
CA GLN A 45 -20.55 -12.83 16.42
C GLN A 45 -19.38 -12.22 17.21
N VAL A 46 -18.39 -13.05 17.59
CA VAL A 46 -17.19 -12.58 18.30
C VAL A 46 -16.29 -11.79 17.35
N ILE A 47 -16.12 -12.30 16.13
CA ILE A 47 -15.30 -11.65 15.10
C ILE A 47 -15.86 -10.29 14.73
N ASP A 48 -17.18 -10.21 14.52
CA ASP A 48 -17.87 -8.97 14.19
C ASP A 48 -17.82 -7.98 15.35
N ALA A 49 -17.94 -8.43 16.60
CA ALA A 49 -17.88 -7.55 17.76
C ALA A 49 -16.50 -6.90 17.91
N ILE A 50 -15.43 -7.66 17.69
CA ILE A 50 -14.06 -7.16 17.76
C ILE A 50 -13.76 -6.25 16.57
N SER A 51 -14.22 -6.63 15.36
CA SER A 51 -14.15 -5.77 14.16
C SER A 51 -14.83 -4.43 14.40
N ARG A 52 -16.04 -4.43 14.97
CA ARG A 52 -16.79 -3.19 15.29
C ARG A 52 -16.04 -2.31 16.28
N ALA A 53 -15.40 -2.87 17.30
CA ALA A 53 -14.63 -2.11 18.27
C ALA A 53 -13.46 -1.34 17.62
N VAL A 54 -12.80 -1.93 16.63
CA VAL A 54 -11.75 -1.26 15.84
C VAL A 54 -12.36 -0.18 14.94
N VAL A 55 -13.38 -0.52 14.15
CA VAL A 55 -14.03 0.40 13.18
C VAL A 55 -14.63 1.63 13.87
N GLN A 56 -15.15 1.48 15.09
CA GLN A 56 -15.73 2.58 15.86
C GLN A 56 -14.67 3.47 16.53
N THR A 57 -13.39 3.09 16.48
CA THR A 57 -12.31 3.92 17.04
C THR A 57 -11.94 5.03 16.05
N PRO A 58 -12.07 6.32 16.43
CA PRO A 58 -11.68 7.43 15.58
C PRO A 58 -10.23 7.34 15.12
N GLY A 59 -9.96 7.63 13.84
CA GLY A 59 -8.61 7.61 13.28
C GLY A 59 -8.10 6.22 12.87
N CYS A 60 -8.82 5.14 13.19
CA CYS A 60 -8.53 3.79 12.71
C CYS A 60 -9.34 3.45 11.45
N VAL A 61 -8.70 2.74 10.52
CA VAL A 61 -9.35 2.13 9.34
C VAL A 61 -9.06 0.65 9.36
N LEU A 62 -10.10 -0.17 9.56
CA LEU A 62 -10.01 -1.63 9.44
C LEU A 62 -9.86 -2.01 7.97
N LEU A 63 -8.74 -2.66 7.64
CA LEU A 63 -8.39 -3.02 6.27
C LEU A 63 -8.80 -4.45 5.91
N ASP A 64 -8.56 -5.38 6.84
CA ASP A 64 -8.76 -6.81 6.57
C ASP A 64 -9.07 -7.59 7.85
N VAL A 65 -9.85 -8.65 7.71
CA VAL A 65 -10.19 -9.62 8.75
C VAL A 65 -10.06 -11.02 8.15
N ASP A 66 -8.91 -11.65 8.36
CA ASP A 66 -8.59 -12.96 7.81
C ASP A 66 -8.76 -14.02 8.91
N ALA A 67 -9.71 -14.94 8.69
CA ALA A 67 -10.16 -15.85 9.71
C ALA A 67 -10.12 -17.29 9.19
N GLY A 68 -9.34 -18.13 9.89
CA GLY A 68 -9.13 -19.53 9.54
C GLY A 68 -9.84 -20.47 10.51
N PRO A 69 -10.80 -21.31 10.06
CA PRO A 69 -11.46 -22.28 10.92
C PRO A 69 -10.50 -23.32 11.51
N SER A 70 -9.67 -23.97 10.67
CA SER A 70 -8.74 -25.01 11.12
C SER A 70 -7.59 -24.48 11.97
N THR A 71 -7.15 -23.24 11.71
CA THR A 71 -6.20 -22.54 12.58
C THR A 71 -6.84 -22.01 13.87
N ASN A 72 -8.19 -22.01 13.94
CA ASN A 72 -9.03 -21.39 14.96
C ASN A 72 -8.51 -20.02 15.40
N ARG A 73 -8.22 -19.18 14.41
CA ARG A 73 -7.54 -17.89 14.59
C ARG A 73 -8.07 -16.86 13.62
N THR A 74 -8.28 -15.65 14.11
CA THR A 74 -8.54 -14.46 13.29
C THR A 74 -7.40 -13.46 13.40
N VAL A 75 -7.03 -12.87 12.27
CA VAL A 75 -6.06 -11.78 12.13
C VAL A 75 -6.80 -10.53 11.65
N TYR A 76 -6.74 -9.46 12.43
CA TYR A 76 -7.30 -8.16 12.08
C TYR A 76 -6.16 -7.25 11.69
N THR A 77 -6.29 -6.60 10.54
CA THR A 77 -5.32 -5.61 10.07
C THR A 77 -6.01 -4.26 9.97
N PHE A 78 -5.49 -3.27 10.69
CA PHE A 78 -5.98 -1.89 10.59
C PHE A 78 -4.83 -0.91 10.62
N VAL A 79 -5.11 0.30 10.14
CA VAL A 79 -4.13 1.39 10.05
C VAL A 79 -4.67 2.67 10.67
N GLY A 80 -3.78 3.57 11.05
CA GLY A 80 -4.13 4.88 11.60
C GLY A 80 -2.90 5.63 12.07
N GLN A 81 -3.11 6.77 12.71
CA GLN A 81 -2.00 7.49 13.36
C GLN A 81 -1.52 6.71 14.61
N PRO A 82 -0.27 6.91 15.05
CA PRO A 82 0.32 6.19 16.19
C PRO A 82 -0.58 6.08 17.44
N LYS A 83 -1.22 7.19 17.84
CA LYS A 83 -2.10 7.22 19.02
C LYS A 83 -3.43 6.49 18.78
N ASP A 84 -4.02 6.71 17.61
CA ASP A 84 -5.32 6.15 17.26
C ASP A 84 -5.27 4.62 17.20
N VAL A 85 -4.20 4.07 16.63
CA VAL A 85 -4.06 2.61 16.51
C VAL A 85 -3.84 1.91 17.85
N VAL A 86 -3.23 2.60 18.83
CA VAL A 86 -3.13 2.10 20.21
C VAL A 86 -4.51 2.02 20.86
N GLU A 87 -5.35 3.04 20.69
CA GLU A 87 -6.74 3.00 21.16
C GLU A 87 -7.55 1.90 20.48
N GLY A 88 -7.38 1.73 19.16
CA GLY A 88 -8.06 0.70 18.39
C GLY A 88 -7.70 -0.71 18.88
N ALA A 89 -6.41 -0.93 19.17
CA ALA A 89 -5.91 -2.18 19.72
C ALA A 89 -6.47 -2.45 21.14
N LEU A 90 -6.51 -1.44 22.01
CA LEU A 90 -7.09 -1.57 23.36
C LEU A 90 -8.59 -1.85 23.31
N ASN A 91 -9.34 -1.15 22.44
CA ASN A 91 -10.78 -1.38 22.26
C ASN A 91 -11.07 -2.80 21.78
N ALA A 92 -10.29 -3.30 20.82
CA ALA A 92 -10.38 -4.69 20.38
C ALA A 92 -10.09 -5.68 21.52
N ALA A 93 -9.05 -5.42 22.32
CA ALA A 93 -8.69 -6.26 23.46
C ALA A 93 -9.78 -6.29 24.55
N ARG A 94 -10.39 -5.13 24.87
CA ARG A 94 -11.51 -5.04 25.82
C ARG A 94 -12.73 -5.86 25.35
N ALA A 95 -13.02 -5.83 24.05
CA ALA A 95 -14.09 -6.64 23.47
C ALA A 95 -13.75 -8.14 23.55
N ALA A 96 -12.53 -8.51 23.15
CA ALA A 96 -12.03 -9.88 23.21
C ALA A 96 -12.10 -10.45 24.64
N PHE A 97 -11.70 -9.67 25.65
CA PHE A 97 -11.63 -10.11 27.05
C PHE A 97 -12.97 -10.56 27.62
N ARG A 98 -14.07 -10.00 27.10
CA ARG A 98 -15.44 -10.35 27.53
C ARG A 98 -16.03 -11.53 26.76
N LEU A 99 -15.52 -11.79 25.56
CA LEU A 99 -16.14 -12.69 24.59
C LEU A 99 -15.39 -14.01 24.41
N ILE A 100 -14.14 -14.07 24.86
CA ILE A 100 -13.23 -15.19 24.62
C ILE A 100 -12.85 -15.87 25.93
N ASP A 101 -12.94 -17.19 25.93
CA ASP A 101 -12.44 -18.06 26.99
C ASP A 101 -11.38 -19.03 26.44
N MET A 102 -10.10 -18.73 26.73
CA MET A 102 -8.97 -19.56 26.32
C MET A 102 -8.96 -20.97 26.93
N SER A 103 -9.65 -21.21 28.04
CA SER A 103 -9.70 -22.54 28.66
C SER A 103 -10.37 -23.60 27.78
N GLN A 104 -11.17 -23.15 26.81
CA GLN A 104 -11.89 -23.99 25.86
C GLN A 104 -11.29 -23.94 24.45
N HIS A 105 -10.26 -23.11 24.21
CA HIS A 105 -9.71 -22.88 22.89
C HIS A 105 -8.67 -23.93 22.46
N LYS A 106 -8.86 -24.46 21.25
CA LYS A 106 -7.91 -25.34 20.55
C LYS A 106 -7.89 -25.00 19.06
N GLY A 107 -6.70 -25.04 18.45
CA GLY A 107 -6.51 -24.85 17.01
C GLY A 107 -5.14 -25.34 16.56
N GLU A 108 -4.98 -25.57 15.25
CA GLU A 108 -3.70 -26.04 14.69
C GLU A 108 -2.58 -25.00 14.78
N HIS A 109 -2.92 -23.71 14.94
CA HIS A 109 -1.93 -22.64 15.06
C HIS A 109 -1.48 -22.46 16.52
N PRO A 110 -0.17 -22.43 16.81
CA PRO A 110 0.34 -22.21 18.17
C PRO A 110 -0.16 -20.89 18.75
N ARG A 111 -0.68 -20.92 19.97
CA ARG A 111 -1.30 -19.76 20.64
C ARG A 111 -1.01 -19.77 22.14
N MET A 112 -0.96 -18.61 22.79
CA MET A 112 -0.86 -18.53 24.25
C MET A 112 -1.84 -17.58 24.92
N GLY A 113 -2.63 -16.83 24.16
CA GLY A 113 -3.65 -15.97 24.73
C GLY A 113 -4.81 -15.64 23.80
N ALA A 114 -5.85 -15.05 24.38
CA ALA A 114 -7.03 -14.58 23.68
C ALA A 114 -6.70 -13.42 22.74
N LEU A 115 -5.69 -12.63 23.06
CA LEU A 115 -4.96 -11.77 22.12
C LEU A 115 -3.49 -12.17 22.22
N ASP A 116 -3.11 -13.09 21.34
CA ASP A 116 -1.82 -13.77 21.36
C ASP A 116 -0.65 -12.84 21.00
N VAL A 117 -0.72 -12.11 19.88
CA VAL A 117 0.28 -11.09 19.54
C VAL A 117 -0.28 -9.87 18.81
N CYS A 118 0.11 -8.67 19.26
CA CYS A 118 -0.24 -7.35 18.71
C CYS A 118 1.02 -6.56 18.30
N PRO A 119 1.57 -6.77 17.08
CA PRO A 119 2.59 -5.91 16.49
C PRO A 119 2.09 -4.55 16.01
N PHE A 120 2.95 -3.55 16.19
CA PHE A 120 2.91 -2.23 15.54
C PHE A 120 3.98 -2.17 14.45
N ILE A 121 3.59 -1.84 13.21
CA ILE A 121 4.46 -1.89 12.04
C ILE A 121 4.44 -0.52 11.35
N PRO A 122 5.61 0.06 11.04
CA PRO A 122 5.66 1.32 10.31
C PRO A 122 5.17 1.11 8.87
N VAL A 123 4.23 1.94 8.42
CA VAL A 123 3.75 1.92 7.02
C VAL A 123 4.28 3.14 6.27
N ARG A 124 4.00 4.35 6.76
CA ARG A 124 4.41 5.59 6.10
C ARG A 124 4.63 6.70 7.10
N GLY A 125 5.73 7.44 6.97
CA GLY A 125 6.02 8.61 7.80
C GLY A 125 6.14 8.29 9.29
N VAL A 126 6.49 7.05 9.63
CA VAL A 126 6.69 6.60 11.01
C VAL A 126 7.94 5.74 11.07
N THR A 127 8.76 5.99 12.09
CA THR A 127 9.99 5.26 12.37
C THR A 127 9.71 3.96 13.15
N MET A 128 10.69 3.05 13.19
CA MET A 128 10.59 1.87 14.04
C MET A 128 10.51 2.26 15.52
N ASP A 129 11.23 3.30 15.94
CA ASP A 129 11.27 3.77 17.33
C ASP A 129 9.90 4.28 17.79
N GLU A 130 9.18 5.01 16.94
CA GLU A 130 7.80 5.42 17.23
C GLU A 130 6.85 4.21 17.34
N CYS A 131 7.06 3.16 16.56
CA CYS A 131 6.30 1.92 16.69
C CYS A 131 6.63 1.17 18.00
N VAL A 132 7.89 1.22 18.46
CA VAL A 132 8.29 0.68 19.77
C VAL A 132 7.57 1.43 20.90
N LEU A 133 7.48 2.76 20.82
CA LEU A 133 6.72 3.57 21.78
C LEU A 133 5.22 3.20 21.77
N CYS A 134 4.63 2.94 20.60
CA CYS A 134 3.25 2.46 20.51
C CYS A 134 3.07 1.10 21.21
N ALA A 135 3.99 0.16 20.99
CA ALA A 135 3.95 -1.16 21.60
C ALA A 135 4.06 -1.10 23.13
N GLN A 136 4.94 -0.23 23.65
CA GLN A 136 5.08 0.03 25.08
C GLN A 136 3.81 0.65 25.68
N ALA A 137 3.27 1.70 25.03
CA ALA A 137 2.05 2.36 25.48
C ALA A 137 0.83 1.41 25.50
N PHE A 138 0.68 0.58 24.47
CA PHE A 138 -0.35 -0.47 24.43
C PHE A 138 -0.14 -1.51 25.53
N GLY A 139 1.09 -2.03 25.67
CA GLY A 139 1.39 -3.11 26.62
C GLY A 139 1.16 -2.70 28.07
N GLN A 140 1.61 -1.50 28.44
CA GLN A 140 1.40 -0.95 29.77
C GLN A 140 -0.10 -0.79 30.08
N ARG A 141 -0.85 -0.10 29.20
CA ARG A 141 -2.28 0.16 29.43
C ARG A 141 -3.13 -1.10 29.40
N LEU A 142 -2.82 -2.06 28.52
CA LEU A 142 -3.51 -3.34 28.47
C LEU A 142 -3.37 -4.10 29.81
N ALA A 143 -2.15 -4.15 30.33
CA ALA A 143 -1.86 -4.81 31.59
C ALA A 143 -2.53 -4.12 32.78
N GLU A 144 -2.52 -2.78 32.82
CA GLU A 144 -3.19 -1.98 33.85
C GLU A 144 -4.71 -2.15 33.84
N GLU A 145 -5.34 -2.19 32.65
CA GLU A 145 -6.79 -2.25 32.51
C GLU A 145 -7.36 -3.67 32.70
N LEU A 146 -6.67 -4.70 32.20
CA LEU A 146 -7.18 -6.08 32.22
C LEU A 146 -6.51 -6.98 33.27
N GLY A 147 -5.40 -6.55 33.88
CA GLY A 147 -4.69 -7.31 34.90
C GLY A 147 -4.03 -8.59 34.36
N VAL A 148 -3.56 -8.57 33.12
CA VAL A 148 -3.01 -9.74 32.40
C VAL A 148 -1.49 -9.63 32.20
N PRO A 149 -0.75 -10.75 32.10
CA PRO A 149 0.67 -10.74 31.80
C PRO A 149 0.93 -10.36 30.34
N VAL A 150 1.80 -9.35 30.12
CA VAL A 150 2.16 -8.85 28.80
C VAL A 150 3.67 -8.88 28.60
N TYR A 151 4.11 -9.40 27.45
CA TYR A 151 5.52 -9.47 27.06
C TYR A 151 5.82 -8.57 25.86
N LEU A 152 6.99 -7.93 25.86
CA LEU A 152 7.51 -7.19 24.72
C LEU A 152 8.38 -8.07 23.81
N TYR A 153 8.13 -8.04 22.51
CA TYR A 153 8.92 -8.80 21.52
C TYR A 153 9.43 -7.94 20.35
N GLY A 154 10.22 -8.56 19.47
CA GLY A 154 10.73 -7.92 18.26
C GLY A 154 11.70 -6.79 18.60
N GLU A 155 11.54 -5.65 17.95
CA GLU A 155 12.36 -4.45 18.20
C GLU A 155 12.01 -3.77 19.53
N ALA A 156 10.90 -4.15 20.18
CA ALA A 156 10.53 -3.66 21.51
C ALA A 156 11.05 -4.55 22.67
N ALA A 157 11.64 -5.70 22.37
CA ALA A 157 12.10 -6.65 23.39
C ALA A 157 13.25 -6.06 24.22
N GLN A 158 13.14 -6.08 25.55
CA GLN A 158 14.21 -5.62 26.45
C GLN A 158 15.35 -6.63 26.61
N THR A 159 15.06 -7.91 26.36
CA THR A 159 16.02 -9.00 26.49
C THR A 159 16.11 -9.78 25.17
N ALA A 160 17.33 -10.21 24.84
CA ALA A 160 17.58 -10.93 23.58
C ALA A 160 16.77 -12.24 23.47
N SER A 161 16.49 -12.90 24.60
CA SER A 161 15.68 -14.12 24.67
C SER A 161 14.22 -13.91 24.25
N ARG A 162 13.69 -12.68 24.38
CA ARG A 162 12.30 -12.32 24.04
C ARG A 162 12.15 -11.74 22.63
N ARG A 163 13.24 -11.59 21.87
CA ARG A 163 13.18 -11.00 20.52
C ARG A 163 12.31 -11.82 19.56
N THR A 164 12.35 -13.15 19.67
CA THR A 164 11.60 -14.05 18.79
C THR A 164 10.29 -14.50 19.42
N LEU A 165 9.17 -14.26 18.72
CA LEU A 165 7.84 -14.66 19.16
C LEU A 165 7.71 -16.17 19.45
N PRO A 166 8.27 -17.10 18.66
CA PRO A 166 8.21 -18.53 18.98
C PRO A 166 8.90 -18.89 20.31
N ALA A 167 9.94 -18.16 20.72
CA ALA A 167 10.60 -18.41 22.00
C ALA A 167 9.68 -18.04 23.17
N ILE A 168 8.99 -16.90 23.10
CA ILE A 168 8.01 -16.50 24.12
C ILE A 168 6.83 -17.49 24.14
N ARG A 169 6.39 -17.94 22.96
CA ARG A 169 5.26 -18.86 22.80
C ARG A 169 5.59 -20.33 23.08
N ALA A 170 6.84 -20.66 23.42
CA ALA A 170 7.21 -22.04 23.69
C ALA A 170 6.35 -22.62 24.82
N GLY A 171 5.71 -23.76 24.54
CA GLY A 171 4.75 -24.41 25.44
C GLY A 171 3.32 -23.85 25.42
N GLU A 172 3.05 -22.84 24.59
CA GLU A 172 1.70 -22.32 24.31
C GLU A 172 0.94 -21.84 25.56
N TYR A 173 -0.39 -21.91 25.54
CA TYR A 173 -1.27 -21.56 26.65
C TYR A 173 -1.05 -22.49 27.85
N GLU A 174 -0.85 -23.78 27.60
CA GLU A 174 -0.75 -24.83 28.62
C GLU A 174 0.49 -24.66 29.53
N ALA A 175 1.57 -24.03 29.03
CA ALA A 175 2.77 -23.81 29.83
C ALA A 175 2.72 -22.55 30.72
N LEU A 176 1.76 -21.65 30.52
CA LEU A 176 1.69 -20.38 31.27
C LEU A 176 1.58 -20.54 32.79
N PRO A 177 0.77 -21.48 33.35
CA PRO A 177 0.67 -21.64 34.80
C PRO A 177 2.00 -21.92 35.50
N GLU A 178 2.92 -22.62 34.83
CA GLU A 178 4.26 -22.91 35.36
C GLU A 178 5.28 -21.85 34.95
N LYS A 179 5.24 -21.35 33.70
CA LYS A 179 6.16 -20.31 33.22
C LYS A 179 6.05 -19.04 34.04
N LEU A 180 4.84 -18.57 34.37
CA LEU A 180 4.64 -17.32 35.11
C LEU A 180 5.20 -17.34 36.55
N LYS A 181 5.47 -18.53 37.11
CA LYS A 181 6.11 -18.69 38.43
C LYS A 181 7.63 -18.51 38.38
N GLN A 182 8.24 -18.56 37.20
CA GLN A 182 9.69 -18.54 37.03
C GLN A 182 10.20 -17.10 36.89
N ALA A 183 11.31 -16.78 37.59
CA ALA A 183 11.89 -15.44 37.58
C ALA A 183 12.32 -14.96 36.18
N GLU A 184 12.73 -15.90 35.30
CA GLU A 184 13.10 -15.58 33.91
C GLU A 184 11.90 -15.15 33.02
N TRP A 185 10.69 -15.55 33.41
CA TRP A 185 9.44 -15.30 32.67
C TRP A 185 8.56 -14.24 33.32
N VAL A 186 9.12 -13.41 34.22
CA VAL A 186 8.41 -12.23 34.74
C VAL A 186 7.97 -11.34 33.55
N PRO A 187 6.67 -11.04 33.41
CA PRO A 187 6.18 -10.25 32.28
C PRO A 187 6.76 -8.83 32.29
N ASP A 188 6.91 -8.23 31.11
CA ASP A 188 7.43 -6.87 30.98
C ASP A 188 6.42 -5.84 31.52
N PHE A 189 5.11 -6.14 31.39
CA PHE A 189 4.03 -5.40 32.03
C PHE A 189 2.99 -6.34 32.66
N GLY A 190 2.35 -5.88 33.73
CA GLY A 190 1.28 -6.61 34.42
C GLY A 190 1.76 -7.62 35.45
N PRO A 191 0.82 -8.28 36.15
CA PRO A 191 1.15 -9.25 37.18
C PRO A 191 1.60 -10.59 36.57
N SER A 192 2.43 -11.33 37.29
CA SER A 192 2.75 -12.74 36.98
C SER A 192 1.62 -13.71 37.37
N SER A 193 0.37 -13.25 37.32
CA SER A 193 -0.83 -14.02 37.64
C SER A 193 -1.39 -14.68 36.38
N PHE A 194 -1.79 -15.94 36.47
CA PHE A 194 -2.42 -16.64 35.36
C PHE A 194 -3.93 -16.34 35.31
N VAL A 195 -4.40 -15.85 34.17
CA VAL A 195 -5.82 -15.55 33.93
C VAL A 195 -6.38 -16.60 32.94
N PRO A 196 -7.16 -17.60 33.38
CA PRO A 196 -7.56 -18.73 32.54
C PRO A 196 -8.32 -18.35 31.26
N SER A 197 -9.22 -17.36 31.33
CA SER A 197 -9.96 -16.92 30.14
C SER A 197 -9.09 -16.20 29.10
N TRP A 198 -7.92 -15.67 29.50
CA TRP A 198 -7.09 -14.82 28.65
C TRP A 198 -5.75 -15.43 28.24
N GLY A 199 -5.05 -16.12 29.14
CA GLY A 199 -3.65 -16.50 28.95
C GLY A 199 -2.70 -15.30 29.07
N ALA A 200 -1.79 -15.13 28.10
CA ALA A 200 -0.82 -14.04 28.06
C ALA A 200 -0.77 -13.36 26.69
N THR A 201 -0.45 -12.06 26.68
CA THR A 201 -0.35 -11.27 25.45
C THR A 201 1.08 -10.90 25.14
N VAL A 202 1.45 -10.90 23.84
CA VAL A 202 2.70 -10.30 23.37
C VAL A 202 2.40 -9.04 22.56
N THR A 203 3.14 -7.96 22.79
CA THR A 203 3.10 -6.75 21.96
C THR A 203 4.52 -6.38 21.56
N GLY A 204 4.69 -5.69 20.43
CA GLY A 204 6.02 -5.27 19.99
C GLY A 204 5.98 -4.48 18.71
N ALA A 205 7.17 -4.08 18.26
CA ALA A 205 7.36 -3.45 16.97
C ALA A 205 8.21 -4.35 16.06
N ARG A 206 7.89 -4.38 14.78
CA ARG A 206 8.66 -5.13 13.79
C ARG A 206 8.47 -4.58 12.39
N LYS A 207 9.38 -4.98 11.49
CA LYS A 207 9.17 -4.82 10.05
C LYS A 207 7.91 -5.55 9.59
N PHE A 208 7.43 -5.16 8.41
CA PHE A 208 6.33 -5.86 7.76
C PHE A 208 6.70 -7.33 7.56
N LEU A 209 5.80 -8.21 7.99
CA LEU A 209 5.98 -9.66 7.91
C LEU A 209 4.94 -10.17 6.93
N ILE A 210 5.37 -11.00 5.99
CA ILE A 210 4.47 -11.59 5.01
C ILE A 210 4.24 -13.05 5.41
N ALA A 211 2.99 -13.38 5.73
CA ALA A 211 2.56 -14.75 5.97
C ALA A 211 2.24 -15.40 4.63
N PHE A 212 3.02 -16.41 4.27
CA PHE A 212 3.03 -17.02 2.94
C PHE A 212 3.04 -18.53 3.05
N ASN A 213 1.94 -19.16 2.64
CA ASN A 213 1.76 -20.61 2.71
C ASN A 213 1.89 -21.21 1.31
N ILE A 214 2.77 -22.20 1.15
CA ILE A 214 2.96 -22.91 -0.12
C ILE A 214 2.19 -24.22 -0.06
N ASN A 215 1.37 -24.49 -1.06
CA ASN A 215 0.48 -25.64 -1.10
C ASN A 215 1.20 -26.87 -1.67
N LEU A 216 1.09 -28.01 -0.99
CA LEU A 216 1.65 -29.28 -1.47
C LEU A 216 0.62 -30.40 -1.41
N LEU A 217 0.56 -31.20 -2.48
CA LEU A 217 -0.15 -32.48 -2.47
C LEU A 217 0.75 -33.54 -1.80
N SER A 218 0.82 -33.48 -0.48
CA SER A 218 1.70 -34.31 0.36
C SER A 218 1.12 -34.54 1.75
N THR A 219 1.85 -35.24 2.63
CA THR A 219 1.47 -35.37 4.04
C THR A 219 1.98 -34.19 4.88
N LYS A 220 1.39 -34.00 6.07
CA LYS A 220 1.83 -32.99 7.06
C LYS A 220 3.31 -33.15 7.42
N GLU A 221 3.79 -34.39 7.57
CA GLU A 221 5.18 -34.70 7.92
C GLU A 221 6.15 -34.31 6.81
N GLN A 222 5.77 -34.52 5.55
CA GLN A 222 6.57 -34.13 4.40
C GLN A 222 6.62 -32.62 4.23
N ALA A 223 5.48 -31.94 4.37
CA ALA A 223 5.44 -30.47 4.38
C ALA A 223 6.29 -29.91 5.54
N HIS A 224 6.19 -30.50 6.74
CA HIS A 224 7.00 -30.08 7.88
C HIS A 224 8.49 -30.32 7.64
N ARG A 225 8.86 -31.45 7.03
CA ARG A 225 10.24 -31.76 6.62
C ARG A 225 10.81 -30.67 5.71
N ILE A 226 10.04 -30.21 4.73
CA ILE A 226 10.45 -29.13 3.82
C ILE A 226 10.58 -27.80 4.59
N ALA A 227 9.60 -27.46 5.43
CA ALA A 227 9.65 -26.25 6.25
C ALA A 227 10.92 -26.21 7.16
N LEU A 228 11.30 -27.35 7.73
CA LEU A 228 12.52 -27.51 8.52
C LEU A 228 13.81 -27.29 7.71
N ASN A 229 13.83 -27.64 6.42
CA ASN A 229 14.99 -27.42 5.56
C ASN A 229 15.11 -25.95 5.15
N LEU A 230 13.98 -25.26 4.97
CA LEU A 230 13.95 -23.88 4.49
C LEU A 230 14.13 -22.83 5.58
N ARG A 231 13.43 -22.98 6.72
CA ARG A 231 13.41 -21.96 7.78
C ARG A 231 14.79 -21.73 8.41
N GLU A 232 15.09 -20.50 8.81
CA GLU A 232 16.42 -20.11 9.29
C GLU A 232 16.93 -20.97 10.46
N GLN A 233 16.06 -21.26 11.43
CA GLN A 233 16.38 -22.10 12.59
C GLN A 233 16.71 -23.56 12.22
N GLY A 234 16.29 -23.99 11.03
CA GLY A 234 16.48 -25.34 10.56
C GLY A 234 15.88 -26.40 11.47
N ARG A 235 16.65 -27.48 11.69
CA ARG A 235 16.32 -28.63 12.55
C ARG A 235 16.91 -28.54 13.96
N GLY A 236 17.55 -27.42 14.30
CA GLY A 236 18.27 -27.22 15.56
C GLY A 236 19.44 -26.26 15.36
N LYS A 237 20.08 -25.86 16.46
CA LYS A 237 21.15 -24.84 16.45
C LYS A 237 22.31 -25.19 15.51
N ASP A 238 22.65 -26.48 15.40
CA ASP A 238 23.80 -26.96 14.60
C ASP A 238 23.45 -27.25 13.14
N LYS A 239 22.17 -27.20 12.76
CA LYS A 239 21.68 -27.51 11.42
C LYS A 239 20.68 -26.45 10.96
N PRO A 240 21.15 -25.21 10.68
CA PRO A 240 20.28 -24.14 10.18
C PRO A 240 19.72 -24.48 8.80
N GLY A 241 18.57 -23.90 8.48
CA GLY A 241 17.98 -24.04 7.15
C GLY A 241 18.59 -23.10 6.13
N ARG A 242 18.06 -23.17 4.90
CA ARG A 242 18.62 -22.50 3.72
C ARG A 242 18.32 -21.00 3.67
N LEU A 243 17.15 -20.57 4.14
CA LEU A 243 16.64 -19.21 3.97
C LEU A 243 16.79 -18.40 5.26
N LYS A 244 17.45 -17.24 5.16
CA LYS A 244 17.57 -16.28 6.25
C LYS A 244 16.27 -15.50 6.43
N LYS A 245 15.95 -15.08 7.64
CA LYS A 245 14.74 -14.30 7.95
C LYS A 245 13.44 -14.98 7.51
N VAL A 246 13.44 -16.30 7.45
CA VAL A 246 12.24 -17.12 7.20
C VAL A 246 11.99 -18.01 8.39
N GLN A 247 10.79 -17.93 8.93
CA GLN A 247 10.27 -18.92 9.87
C GLN A 247 9.23 -19.77 9.17
N GLY A 248 9.05 -21.01 9.60
CA GLY A 248 8.02 -21.85 9.01
C GLY A 248 7.81 -23.17 9.71
N ILE A 249 6.64 -23.73 9.44
CA ILE A 249 6.19 -25.05 9.89
C ILE A 249 5.41 -25.71 8.74
N GLY A 250 5.06 -26.97 8.94
CA GLY A 250 4.22 -27.72 8.02
C GLY A 250 2.95 -28.10 8.75
N TRP A 251 1.82 -27.89 8.12
CA TRP A 251 0.50 -28.24 8.66
C TRP A 251 -0.39 -28.83 7.57
N TYR A 252 -1.61 -29.17 7.94
CA TYR A 252 -2.61 -29.73 7.06
C TYR A 252 -3.90 -28.93 7.18
N LEU A 253 -4.53 -28.61 6.05
CA LEU A 253 -5.84 -27.98 5.98
C LEU A 253 -6.89 -29.06 5.70
N ASP A 254 -7.63 -29.46 6.74
CA ASP A 254 -8.66 -30.51 6.63
C ASP A 254 -9.75 -30.13 5.63
N GLU A 255 -10.18 -28.88 5.63
CA GLU A 255 -11.23 -28.35 4.77
C GLU A 255 -10.84 -28.27 3.28
N LYS A 256 -9.54 -28.34 2.99
CA LYS A 256 -9.01 -28.37 1.61
C LYS A 256 -8.36 -29.70 1.24
N ASN A 257 -8.25 -30.64 2.19
CA ASN A 257 -7.56 -31.92 2.03
C ASN A 257 -6.13 -31.73 1.44
N LEU A 258 -5.36 -30.81 2.03
CA LEU A 258 -4.13 -30.29 1.46
C LEU A 258 -3.09 -29.95 2.54
N ALA A 259 -1.83 -30.35 2.34
CA ALA A 259 -0.73 -29.93 3.20
C ALA A 259 -0.17 -28.57 2.76
N GLN A 260 0.38 -27.81 3.71
CA GLN A 260 1.09 -26.56 3.39
C GLN A 260 2.40 -26.44 4.14
N VAL A 261 3.38 -25.85 3.46
CA VAL A 261 4.56 -25.25 4.10
C VAL A 261 4.15 -23.82 4.46
N SER A 262 3.77 -23.62 5.71
CA SER A 262 3.43 -22.29 6.25
C SER A 262 4.71 -21.55 6.60
N THR A 263 4.89 -20.36 6.02
CA THR A 263 6.08 -19.53 6.26
C THR A 263 5.73 -18.10 6.64
N ASN A 264 6.62 -17.50 7.43
CA ASN A 264 6.64 -16.08 7.74
C ASN A 264 7.96 -15.51 7.21
N LEU A 265 7.86 -14.62 6.22
CA LEU A 265 8.98 -13.81 5.76
C LEU A 265 9.11 -12.64 6.72
N LEU A 266 10.12 -12.68 7.58
CA LEU A 266 10.38 -11.64 8.58
C LEU A 266 10.96 -10.37 7.95
N ASP A 267 11.63 -10.52 6.81
CA ASP A 267 12.16 -9.42 6.01
C ASP A 267 12.19 -9.85 4.53
N PHE A 268 11.23 -9.35 3.75
CA PHE A 268 11.09 -9.72 2.34
C PHE A 268 12.18 -9.12 1.44
N GLU A 269 12.95 -8.16 1.94
CA GLU A 269 14.09 -7.59 1.20
C GLU A 269 15.33 -8.47 1.32
N VAL A 270 15.46 -9.22 2.42
CA VAL A 270 16.53 -10.21 2.61
C VAL A 270 16.18 -11.52 1.89
N THR A 271 14.97 -12.02 2.11
CA THR A 271 14.47 -13.22 1.43
C THR A 271 13.11 -12.93 0.80
N ALA A 272 13.09 -12.79 -0.52
CA ALA A 272 11.90 -12.43 -1.28
C ALA A 272 10.88 -13.56 -1.41
N LEU A 273 9.62 -13.20 -1.73
CA LEU A 273 8.51 -14.14 -1.92
C LEU A 273 8.82 -15.24 -2.94
N HIS A 274 9.34 -14.86 -4.10
CA HIS A 274 9.70 -15.80 -5.16
C HIS A 274 10.79 -16.77 -4.68
N THR A 275 11.78 -16.32 -3.91
CA THR A 275 12.84 -17.19 -3.38
C THR A 275 12.28 -18.27 -2.49
N VAL A 276 11.35 -17.93 -1.57
CA VAL A 276 10.70 -18.93 -0.71
C VAL A 276 9.91 -19.94 -1.54
N TYR A 277 9.12 -19.47 -2.51
CA TYR A 277 8.31 -20.33 -3.37
C TYR A 277 9.15 -21.27 -4.25
N GLU A 278 10.16 -20.73 -4.94
CA GLU A 278 11.03 -21.48 -5.85
C GLU A 278 11.87 -22.52 -5.09
N GLU A 279 12.38 -22.17 -3.90
CA GLU A 279 13.12 -23.13 -3.08
C GLU A 279 12.21 -24.21 -2.48
N THR A 280 10.96 -23.87 -2.14
CA THR A 280 9.96 -24.88 -1.76
C THR A 280 9.66 -25.82 -2.92
N CYS A 281 9.51 -25.29 -4.14
CA CYS A 281 9.32 -26.10 -5.34
C CYS A 281 10.50 -27.05 -5.57
N ARG A 282 11.73 -26.57 -5.39
CA ARG A 282 12.94 -27.39 -5.52
C ARG A 282 12.99 -28.52 -4.50
N GLU A 283 12.81 -28.23 -3.21
CA GLU A 283 12.82 -29.25 -2.14
C GLU A 283 11.69 -30.28 -2.33
N ALA A 284 10.51 -29.84 -2.81
CA ALA A 284 9.40 -30.72 -3.10
C ALA A 284 9.70 -31.65 -4.30
N GLN A 285 10.33 -31.12 -5.36
CA GLN A 285 10.75 -31.90 -6.53
C GLN A 285 11.76 -32.99 -6.17
N GLU A 286 12.69 -32.71 -5.25
CA GLU A 286 13.63 -33.72 -4.73
C GLU A 286 12.93 -34.89 -4.02
N LEU A 287 11.72 -34.67 -3.50
CA LEU A 287 10.87 -35.68 -2.88
C LEU A 287 9.76 -36.20 -3.81
N SER A 288 9.74 -35.78 -5.09
CA SER A 288 8.69 -36.08 -6.06
C SER A 288 7.27 -35.66 -5.59
N LEU A 289 7.19 -34.52 -4.90
CA LEU A 289 5.93 -33.96 -4.39
C LEU A 289 5.49 -32.76 -5.24
N PRO A 290 4.21 -32.66 -5.64
CA PRO A 290 3.70 -31.52 -6.39
C PRO A 290 3.47 -30.30 -5.48
N VAL A 291 3.96 -29.13 -5.90
CA VAL A 291 3.53 -27.83 -5.38
C VAL A 291 2.37 -27.32 -6.24
N VAL A 292 1.28 -26.88 -5.61
CA VAL A 292 0.02 -26.50 -6.29
C VAL A 292 -0.39 -25.07 -5.93
N GLY A 293 0.54 -24.13 -6.11
CA GLY A 293 0.34 -22.71 -5.82
C GLY A 293 0.59 -22.36 -4.36
N SER A 294 0.07 -21.21 -3.95
CA SER A 294 0.30 -20.66 -2.62
C SER A 294 -0.82 -19.73 -2.19
N GLN A 295 -0.74 -19.26 -0.95
CA GLN A 295 -1.68 -18.34 -0.35
C GLN A 295 -0.91 -17.30 0.46
N LEU A 296 -1.20 -16.03 0.21
CA LEU A 296 -0.89 -14.96 1.15
C LEU A 296 -1.98 -14.90 2.22
N VAL A 297 -1.59 -14.76 3.48
CA VAL A 297 -2.51 -14.56 4.61
C VAL A 297 -2.41 -13.09 5.03
N GLY A 298 -3.55 -12.41 5.12
CA GLY A 298 -3.61 -10.97 5.36
C GLY A 298 -3.13 -10.11 4.17
N LEU A 299 -2.50 -8.98 4.48
CA LEU A 299 -2.03 -7.99 3.51
C LEU A 299 -0.57 -8.19 3.10
N VAL A 300 -0.20 -7.64 1.94
CA VAL A 300 1.17 -7.68 1.40
C VAL A 300 1.63 -6.29 0.94
N PRO A 301 2.92 -5.91 1.11
CA PRO A 301 3.47 -4.69 0.52
C PRO A 301 3.60 -4.83 -0.99
N LEU A 302 3.24 -3.80 -1.75
CA LEU A 302 3.34 -3.75 -3.21
C LEU A 302 4.76 -4.10 -3.67
N LYS A 303 5.78 -3.56 -2.99
CA LYS A 303 7.19 -3.82 -3.29
C LYS A 303 7.53 -5.31 -3.29
N ALA A 304 6.99 -6.10 -2.36
CA ALA A 304 7.27 -7.53 -2.26
C ALA A 304 6.78 -8.29 -3.51
N LEU A 305 5.64 -7.89 -4.07
CA LEU A 305 5.11 -8.43 -5.32
C LEU A 305 5.90 -7.92 -6.53
N LEU A 306 6.25 -6.63 -6.58
CA LEU A 306 7.01 -6.05 -7.69
C LEU A 306 8.43 -6.61 -7.77
N ASP A 307 9.09 -6.87 -6.65
CA ASP A 307 10.40 -7.52 -6.59
C ASP A 307 10.31 -8.95 -7.16
N ALA A 308 9.22 -9.68 -6.85
CA ALA A 308 8.94 -10.98 -7.47
C ALA A 308 8.64 -10.88 -8.96
N ALA A 309 7.91 -9.85 -9.41
CA ALA A 309 7.64 -9.64 -10.82
C ALA A 309 8.93 -9.38 -11.60
N ALA A 310 9.82 -8.56 -11.05
CA ALA A 310 11.12 -8.28 -11.64
C ALA A 310 11.98 -9.54 -11.76
N PHE A 311 11.95 -10.41 -10.74
CA PHE A 311 12.62 -11.73 -10.79
C PHE A 311 12.11 -12.59 -11.94
N TYR A 312 10.79 -12.80 -12.05
CA TYR A 312 10.22 -13.64 -13.11
C TYR A 312 10.41 -13.02 -14.50
N CYS A 313 10.28 -11.69 -14.64
CA CYS A 313 10.56 -11.01 -15.91
C CYS A 313 12.02 -11.24 -16.35
N LYS A 314 12.98 -11.18 -15.42
CA LYS A 314 14.39 -11.45 -15.72
C LYS A 314 14.65 -12.92 -16.04
N LYS A 315 14.11 -13.84 -15.22
CA LYS A 315 14.30 -15.29 -15.37
C LYS A 315 13.71 -15.81 -16.69
N GLU A 316 12.57 -15.27 -17.11
CA GLU A 316 11.81 -15.72 -18.29
C GLU A 316 11.98 -14.81 -19.50
N ASN A 317 12.87 -13.81 -19.43
CA ASN A 317 13.15 -12.84 -20.50
C ASN A 317 11.88 -12.13 -21.02
N LEU A 318 11.01 -11.71 -20.09
CA LEU A 318 9.76 -11.01 -20.40
C LEU A 318 9.96 -9.49 -20.32
N PHE A 319 9.14 -8.77 -21.08
CA PHE A 319 9.05 -7.32 -21.03
C PHE A 319 7.63 -6.89 -20.64
N ILE A 320 7.46 -6.56 -19.37
CA ILE A 320 6.18 -6.12 -18.81
C ILE A 320 6.39 -4.75 -18.15
N LEU A 321 5.69 -3.74 -18.65
CA LEU A 321 5.77 -2.36 -18.16
C LEU A 321 4.72 -2.09 -17.10
N GLU A 322 3.46 -2.32 -17.43
CA GLU A 322 2.32 -2.00 -16.58
C GLU A 322 2.36 -2.75 -15.25
N GLU A 323 2.18 -2.01 -14.17
CA GLU A 323 2.20 -2.54 -12.80
C GLU A 323 1.15 -3.64 -12.59
N GLU A 324 -0.06 -3.43 -13.10
CA GLU A 324 -1.15 -4.42 -13.01
C GLU A 324 -0.76 -5.75 -13.69
N HIS A 325 -0.10 -5.68 -14.85
CA HIS A 325 0.36 -6.88 -15.55
C HIS A 325 1.50 -7.58 -14.81
N ARG A 326 2.38 -6.83 -14.13
CA ARG A 326 3.43 -7.38 -13.27
C ARG A 326 2.83 -8.12 -12.08
N ILE A 327 1.81 -7.56 -11.44
CA ILE A 327 1.08 -8.22 -10.35
C ILE A 327 0.40 -9.48 -10.88
N ARG A 328 -0.27 -9.40 -12.03
CA ARG A 328 -0.93 -10.55 -12.67
C ARG A 328 0.06 -11.68 -12.99
N LEU A 329 1.27 -11.35 -13.46
CA LEU A 329 2.35 -12.33 -13.68
C LEU A 329 2.69 -13.05 -12.37
N VAL A 330 2.91 -12.31 -11.29
CA VAL A 330 3.30 -12.88 -9.99
C VAL A 330 2.20 -13.73 -9.38
N VAL A 331 0.95 -13.26 -9.44
CA VAL A 331 -0.23 -14.03 -8.99
C VAL A 331 -0.27 -15.38 -9.69
N ASN A 332 -0.06 -15.40 -11.01
CA ASN A 332 -0.04 -16.63 -11.77
C ASN A 332 1.19 -17.52 -11.46
N ARG A 333 2.39 -16.96 -11.36
CA ARG A 333 3.64 -17.72 -11.12
C ARG A 333 3.69 -18.36 -9.74
N LEU A 334 3.24 -17.64 -8.72
CA LEU A 334 3.17 -18.14 -7.36
C LEU A 334 1.86 -18.90 -7.09
N GLY A 335 0.87 -18.81 -7.98
CA GLY A 335 -0.46 -19.39 -7.78
C GLY A 335 -1.17 -18.83 -6.55
N LEU A 336 -1.12 -17.51 -6.35
CA LEU A 336 -1.69 -16.83 -5.17
C LEU A 336 -3.22 -16.95 -5.07
N ASP A 337 -3.86 -17.33 -6.16
CA ASP A 337 -5.31 -17.50 -6.32
C ASP A 337 -5.77 -18.97 -6.14
N SER A 338 -4.87 -19.85 -5.71
CA SER A 338 -5.10 -21.30 -5.64
C SER A 338 -6.19 -21.74 -4.64
N LEU A 339 -6.33 -21.05 -3.50
CA LEU A 339 -7.34 -21.38 -2.47
C LEU A 339 -8.55 -20.44 -2.49
N SER A 340 -8.32 -19.19 -2.86
CA SER A 340 -9.33 -18.15 -3.04
C SER A 340 -8.80 -17.09 -4.01
N PRO A 341 -9.67 -16.34 -4.72
CA PRO A 341 -9.22 -15.32 -5.65
C PRO A 341 -8.35 -14.27 -4.95
N PHE A 342 -7.20 -13.95 -5.55
CA PHE A 342 -6.35 -12.86 -5.09
C PHE A 342 -6.82 -11.54 -5.73
N ASN A 343 -7.44 -10.66 -4.95
CA ASN A 343 -7.82 -9.32 -5.40
C ASN A 343 -6.74 -8.30 -4.97
N PRO A 344 -5.89 -7.79 -5.89
CA PRO A 344 -4.80 -6.88 -5.51
C PRO A 344 -5.28 -5.61 -4.79
N LYS A 345 -6.46 -5.08 -5.15
CA LYS A 345 -7.02 -3.85 -4.56
C LYS A 345 -7.42 -4.01 -3.10
N GLU A 346 -7.62 -5.24 -2.64
CA GLU A 346 -8.04 -5.57 -1.27
C GLU A 346 -6.91 -6.21 -0.46
N ARG A 347 -5.77 -6.55 -1.09
CA ARG A 347 -4.67 -7.29 -0.44
C ARG A 347 -3.36 -6.52 -0.39
N ILE A 348 -3.19 -5.50 -1.23
CA ILE A 348 -1.99 -4.66 -1.28
C ILE A 348 -2.19 -3.42 -0.40
N ILE A 349 -1.30 -3.22 0.58
CA ILE A 349 -1.48 -2.16 1.59
C ILE A 349 -1.45 -0.75 0.99
N GLU A 350 -0.57 -0.50 0.02
CA GLU A 350 -0.43 0.81 -0.64
C GLU A 350 -1.65 1.15 -1.51
N TYR A 351 -2.41 0.14 -1.95
CA TYR A 351 -3.67 0.35 -2.69
C TYR A 351 -4.84 0.61 -1.75
N LEU A 352 -4.84 -0.03 -0.57
CA LEU A 352 -5.85 0.16 0.47
C LEU A 352 -5.69 1.49 1.22
N VAL A 353 -4.45 1.97 1.34
CA VAL A 353 -4.10 3.22 2.01
C VAL A 353 -3.32 4.11 1.04
N PRO A 354 -4.01 4.76 0.07
CA PRO A 354 -3.33 5.60 -0.91
C PRO A 354 -2.47 6.69 -0.27
N ASN A 355 -1.46 7.13 -1.01
CA ASN A 355 -0.56 8.22 -0.59
C ASN A 355 -1.25 9.59 -0.45
N SER A 356 -2.49 9.72 -0.90
CA SER A 356 -3.29 10.92 -0.80
C SER A 356 -3.85 11.08 0.62
N GLY A 357 -3.51 12.18 1.31
CA GLY A 357 -4.33 12.66 2.42
C GLY A 357 -5.74 13.06 1.93
N PRO A 358 -6.68 13.35 2.85
CA PRO A 358 -8.05 13.75 2.50
C PRO A 358 -8.14 15.06 1.69
N GLU A 359 -7.04 15.77 1.46
CA GLU A 359 -7.00 16.94 0.56
C GLU A 359 -6.73 16.53 -0.90
N GLN A 360 -7.58 17.04 -1.79
CA GLN A 360 -7.75 16.62 -3.18
C GLN A 360 -6.48 16.81 -4.01
N SER A 361 -5.71 15.73 -4.20
CA SER A 361 -4.60 15.63 -5.16
C SER A 361 -4.95 16.26 -6.51
N LEU A 362 -4.10 17.14 -7.02
CA LEU A 362 -4.30 17.83 -8.30
C LEU A 362 -4.29 16.85 -9.47
N VAL A 363 -3.44 15.81 -9.38
CA VAL A 363 -3.34 14.79 -10.43
C VAL A 363 -4.59 13.92 -10.54
N SER A 364 -5.43 13.89 -9.50
CA SER A 364 -6.72 13.18 -9.52
C SER A 364 -7.85 13.97 -10.18
N LYS A 365 -7.67 15.29 -10.39
CA LYS A 365 -8.67 16.14 -11.05
C LYS A 365 -8.74 15.83 -12.56
N SER A 366 -9.91 16.06 -13.15
CA SER A 366 -10.01 16.06 -14.62
C SER A 366 -9.09 17.12 -15.22
N LEU A 367 -8.59 16.91 -16.43
CA LEU A 367 -7.72 17.87 -17.13
C LEU A 367 -8.37 19.27 -17.21
N CYS A 368 -9.68 19.34 -17.49
CA CYS A 368 -10.41 20.60 -17.51
C CYS A 368 -10.42 21.30 -16.14
N ALA A 369 -10.57 20.54 -15.05
CA ALA A 369 -10.54 21.10 -13.70
C ALA A 369 -9.12 21.59 -13.34
N PHE A 370 -8.08 20.81 -13.65
CA PHE A 370 -6.68 21.21 -13.43
C PHE A 370 -6.35 22.53 -14.15
N VAL A 371 -6.70 22.65 -15.44
CA VAL A 371 -6.44 23.87 -16.22
C VAL A 371 -7.20 25.09 -15.67
N ARG A 372 -8.46 24.92 -15.25
CA ARG A 372 -9.24 26.00 -14.63
C ARG A 372 -8.64 26.42 -13.28
N GLU A 373 -8.17 25.47 -12.50
CA GLU A 373 -7.52 25.73 -11.20
C GLU A 373 -6.22 26.53 -11.38
N VAL A 374 -5.38 26.15 -12.35
CA VAL A 374 -4.16 26.90 -12.70
C VAL A 374 -4.47 28.35 -13.10
N GLY A 375 -5.60 28.57 -13.78
CA GLY A 375 -6.06 29.91 -14.17
C GLY A 375 -6.86 30.66 -13.09
N ALA A 376 -7.08 30.05 -11.92
CA ALA A 376 -7.89 30.64 -10.86
C ALA A 376 -7.10 31.70 -10.07
N ARG A 377 -7.82 32.52 -9.28
CA ARG A 377 -7.21 33.47 -8.34
C ARG A 377 -6.76 32.74 -7.06
N SER A 378 -5.87 31.78 -7.21
CA SER A 378 -5.23 31.05 -6.11
C SER A 378 -3.71 31.19 -6.20
N ALA A 379 -3.01 30.90 -5.10
CA ALA A 379 -1.55 30.94 -5.08
C ALA A 379 -0.91 29.61 -5.53
N ALA A 380 -1.69 28.52 -5.57
CA ALA A 380 -1.33 27.21 -6.11
C ALA A 380 -2.58 26.53 -6.71
N PRO A 381 -2.45 25.67 -7.74
CA PRO A 381 -1.22 25.27 -8.43
C PRO A 381 -0.63 26.38 -9.30
N GLY A 382 0.70 26.40 -9.41
CA GLY A 382 1.44 27.46 -10.11
C GLY A 382 2.33 26.95 -11.25
N GLY A 383 3.35 27.75 -11.61
CA GLY A 383 4.26 27.46 -12.71
C GLY A 383 5.06 26.15 -12.54
N GLY A 384 5.45 25.80 -11.32
CA GLY A 384 6.16 24.54 -11.03
C GLY A 384 5.29 23.32 -11.31
N SER A 385 4.03 23.34 -10.87
CA SER A 385 3.03 22.30 -11.13
C SER A 385 2.78 22.10 -12.62
N VAL A 386 2.68 23.19 -13.40
CA VAL A 386 2.52 23.13 -14.87
C VAL A 386 3.78 22.63 -15.56
N ALA A 387 4.97 23.00 -15.07
CA ALA A 387 6.23 22.48 -15.59
C ALA A 387 6.33 20.97 -15.40
N ALA A 388 5.95 20.46 -14.22
CA ALA A 388 5.90 19.03 -13.91
C ALA A 388 4.92 18.28 -14.82
N ALA A 389 3.70 18.81 -14.99
CA ALA A 389 2.70 18.23 -15.88
C ALA A 389 3.17 18.20 -17.35
N SER A 390 3.81 19.26 -17.82
CA SER A 390 4.36 19.35 -19.18
C SER A 390 5.47 18.33 -19.40
N ALA A 391 6.40 18.21 -18.45
CA ALA A 391 7.47 17.21 -18.51
C ALA A 391 6.92 15.77 -18.49
N ALA A 392 5.91 15.50 -17.64
CA ALA A 392 5.27 14.20 -17.56
C ALA A 392 4.61 13.81 -18.90
N MET A 393 3.87 14.72 -19.53
CA MET A 393 3.31 14.50 -20.88
C MET A 393 4.39 14.24 -21.93
N GLY A 394 5.52 14.95 -21.85
CA GLY A 394 6.66 14.73 -22.74
C GLY A 394 7.27 13.33 -22.59
N ALA A 395 7.48 12.88 -21.34
CA ALA A 395 7.95 11.53 -21.06
C ALA A 395 6.93 10.47 -21.52
N ALA A 396 5.63 10.70 -21.30
CA ALA A 396 4.57 9.80 -21.76
C ALA A 396 4.55 9.64 -23.29
N LEU A 397 4.69 10.73 -24.05
CA LEU A 397 4.75 10.70 -25.51
C LEU A 397 5.98 9.93 -26.02
N ALA A 398 7.14 10.12 -25.39
CA ALA A 398 8.34 9.35 -25.73
C ALA A 398 8.16 7.85 -25.44
N SER A 399 7.56 7.51 -24.29
CA SER A 399 7.22 6.13 -23.96
C SER A 399 6.27 5.51 -24.99
N MET A 400 5.21 6.24 -25.37
CA MET A 400 4.24 5.85 -26.38
C MET A 400 4.88 5.64 -27.76
N ALA A 401 5.77 6.53 -28.20
CA ALA A 401 6.49 6.37 -29.46
C ALA A 401 7.37 5.10 -29.47
N GLY A 402 8.03 4.79 -28.35
CA GLY A 402 8.75 3.52 -28.17
C GLY A 402 7.82 2.31 -28.24
N LEU A 403 6.66 2.36 -27.57
CA LEU A 403 5.64 1.30 -27.61
C LEU A 403 5.03 1.11 -29.01
N MET A 404 4.86 2.19 -29.77
CA MET A 404 4.39 2.13 -31.16
C MET A 404 5.43 1.53 -32.12
N THR A 405 6.68 1.40 -31.67
CA THR A 405 7.78 0.72 -32.34
C THR A 405 7.93 -0.73 -31.86
N TYR A 406 7.72 -0.98 -30.57
CA TYR A 406 7.80 -2.30 -29.96
C TYR A 406 6.70 -3.27 -30.40
N GLY A 407 7.00 -4.58 -30.45
CA GLY A 407 6.02 -5.65 -30.68
C GLY A 407 5.46 -5.78 -32.10
N ARG A 408 5.84 -4.89 -33.04
CA ARG A 408 5.46 -4.99 -34.45
C ARG A 408 6.52 -5.71 -35.26
N ARG A 409 6.10 -6.66 -36.11
CA ARG A 409 7.00 -7.48 -36.96
C ARG A 409 8.02 -6.66 -37.74
N GLN A 410 7.63 -5.51 -38.29
CA GLN A 410 8.54 -4.64 -39.06
C GLN A 410 9.71 -4.06 -38.25
N PHE A 411 9.59 -4.04 -36.91
CA PHE A 411 10.57 -3.47 -35.98
C PHE A 411 11.18 -4.53 -35.05
N GLU A 412 11.07 -5.82 -35.40
CA GLU A 412 11.59 -6.92 -34.58
C GLU A 412 13.09 -6.80 -34.28
N HIS A 413 13.87 -6.29 -35.24
CA HIS A 413 15.30 -5.99 -35.07
C HIS A 413 15.60 -4.91 -34.01
N LEU A 414 14.58 -4.14 -33.59
CA LEU A 414 14.68 -3.11 -32.55
C LEU A 414 14.12 -3.58 -31.20
N ASP A 415 13.66 -4.83 -31.06
CA ASP A 415 13.00 -5.31 -29.84
C ASP A 415 13.86 -5.06 -28.59
N ALA A 416 15.12 -5.50 -28.60
CA ALA A 416 16.07 -5.30 -27.50
C ALA A 416 16.32 -3.81 -27.21
N THR A 417 16.40 -2.98 -28.26
CA THR A 417 16.56 -1.53 -28.14
C THR A 417 15.35 -0.90 -27.47
N MET A 418 14.13 -1.24 -27.90
CA MET A 418 12.89 -0.71 -27.33
C MET A 418 12.68 -1.15 -25.88
N ARG A 419 13.01 -2.41 -25.54
CA ARG A 419 12.97 -2.90 -24.14
C ARG A 419 13.87 -2.10 -23.21
N ARG A 420 14.96 -1.51 -23.72
CA ARG A 420 15.85 -0.63 -22.96
C ARG A 420 15.36 0.82 -22.96
N LEU A 421 14.85 1.33 -24.08
CA LEU A 421 14.50 2.75 -24.24
C LEU A 421 13.16 3.14 -23.61
N ILE A 422 12.16 2.25 -23.60
CA ILE A 422 10.82 2.58 -23.10
C ILE A 422 10.76 2.76 -21.57
N PRO A 423 11.34 1.87 -20.73
CA PRO A 423 11.17 1.94 -19.28
C PRO A 423 11.58 3.27 -18.63
N PRO A 424 12.71 3.92 -18.98
CA PRO A 424 13.07 5.22 -18.42
C PRO A 424 11.99 6.29 -18.61
N PHE A 425 11.37 6.35 -19.80
CA PHE A 425 10.29 7.30 -20.08
C PHE A 425 9.01 6.97 -19.34
N HIS A 426 8.65 5.69 -19.29
CA HIS A 426 7.45 5.22 -18.56
C HIS A 426 7.56 5.55 -17.06
N ALA A 427 8.70 5.23 -16.44
CA ALA A 427 8.96 5.54 -15.03
C ALA A 427 8.98 7.05 -14.79
N ALA A 428 9.68 7.81 -15.64
CA ALA A 428 9.75 9.26 -15.49
C ALA A 428 8.39 9.93 -15.66
N SER A 429 7.50 9.42 -16.52
CA SER A 429 6.13 9.93 -16.64
C SER A 429 5.39 9.88 -15.30
N ALA A 430 5.47 8.75 -14.58
CA ALA A 430 4.85 8.60 -13.27
C ALA A 430 5.52 9.48 -12.20
N GLU A 431 6.85 9.50 -12.16
CA GLU A 431 7.62 10.32 -11.21
C GLU A 431 7.34 11.81 -11.38
N LEU A 432 7.37 12.32 -12.63
CA LEU A 432 7.10 13.72 -12.96
C LEU A 432 5.64 14.09 -12.68
N THR A 433 4.69 13.17 -12.88
CA THR A 433 3.29 13.38 -12.49
C THR A 433 3.17 13.58 -10.98
N ALA A 434 3.87 12.79 -10.17
CA ALA A 434 3.87 12.95 -8.72
C ALA A 434 4.47 14.30 -8.26
N LEU A 435 5.35 14.91 -9.05
CA LEU A 435 5.91 16.23 -8.75
C LEU A 435 4.89 17.37 -8.86
N VAL A 436 3.76 17.19 -9.57
CA VAL A 436 2.67 18.18 -9.63
C VAL A 436 2.13 18.46 -8.25
N ASP A 437 1.76 17.41 -7.50
CA ASP A 437 1.29 17.58 -6.13
C ASP A 437 2.43 17.94 -5.17
N ALA A 438 3.66 17.50 -5.43
CA ALA A 438 4.80 17.84 -4.60
C ALA A 438 5.09 19.34 -4.62
N ASP A 439 4.98 19.98 -5.78
CA ASP A 439 5.14 21.42 -5.94
C ASP A 439 4.07 22.19 -5.15
N ALA A 440 2.80 21.81 -5.32
CA ALA A 440 1.70 22.42 -4.59
C ALA A 440 1.86 22.27 -3.07
N ARG A 441 2.28 21.08 -2.58
CA ARG A 441 2.55 20.85 -1.16
C ARG A 441 3.73 21.65 -0.63
N ALA A 442 4.84 21.72 -1.38
CA ALA A 442 6.02 22.48 -0.97
C ALA A 442 5.68 23.98 -0.84
N PHE A 443 4.90 24.51 -1.78
CA PHE A 443 4.43 25.88 -1.70
C PHE A 443 3.45 26.13 -0.55
N GLN A 444 2.51 25.20 -0.31
CA GLN A 444 1.60 25.30 0.84
C GLN A 444 2.36 25.29 2.17
N ALA A 445 3.37 24.43 2.32
CA ALA A 445 4.22 24.39 3.52
C ALA A 445 4.93 25.73 3.76
N TYR A 446 5.45 26.35 2.71
CA TYR A 446 6.01 27.70 2.78
C TYR A 446 4.96 28.73 3.23
N LEU A 447 3.75 28.70 2.65
CA LEU A 447 2.66 29.60 3.06
C LEU A 447 2.27 29.43 4.53
N GLU A 448 2.15 28.19 5.03
CA GLU A 448 1.86 27.94 6.44
C GLU A 448 2.99 28.44 7.35
N ALA A 449 4.25 28.29 6.94
CA ALA A 449 5.39 28.86 7.67
C ALA A 449 5.31 30.39 7.75
N THR A 450 4.80 31.08 6.72
CA THR A 450 4.61 32.56 6.78
C THR A 450 3.59 32.99 7.82
N LYS A 451 2.63 32.12 8.16
CA LYS A 451 1.55 32.39 9.13
C LYS A 451 1.93 32.11 10.58
N LEU A 452 3.09 31.49 10.83
CA LEU A 452 3.55 31.21 12.19
C LEU A 452 3.66 32.49 13.04
N PRO A 453 3.45 32.40 14.38
CA PRO A 453 3.59 33.53 15.30
C PRO A 453 4.97 34.19 15.23
N LYS A 454 5.05 35.44 15.68
CA LYS A 454 6.28 36.26 15.65
C LYS A 454 6.48 37.10 16.91
N ASP A 455 5.76 36.74 17.97
CA ASP A 455 5.59 37.57 19.16
C ASP A 455 6.80 37.43 20.10
N THR A 456 7.29 36.20 20.31
CA THR A 456 8.48 35.91 21.11
C THR A 456 9.75 35.74 20.25
N PRO A 457 10.95 35.92 20.82
CA PRO A 457 12.21 35.54 20.17
C PRO A 457 12.20 34.08 19.69
N GLU A 458 11.70 33.17 20.51
CA GLU A 458 11.58 31.74 20.19
C GLU A 458 10.64 31.49 19.01
N ASP A 459 9.52 32.22 18.93
CA ASP A 459 8.59 32.14 17.79
C ASP A 459 9.24 32.65 16.50
N ARG A 460 10.03 33.73 16.58
CA ARG A 460 10.74 34.27 15.41
C ARG A 460 11.78 33.30 14.88
N ASP A 461 12.54 32.66 15.76
CA ASP A 461 13.54 31.66 15.37
C ASP A 461 12.88 30.43 14.76
N ARG A 462 11.81 29.92 15.38
CA ARG A 462 11.03 28.79 14.86
C ARG A 462 10.41 29.11 13.50
N ARG A 463 9.86 30.31 13.34
CA ARG A 463 9.31 30.80 12.07
C ARG A 463 10.38 30.93 11.00
N ALA A 464 11.55 31.49 11.32
CA ALA A 464 12.66 31.63 10.39
C ALA A 464 13.16 30.25 9.91
N ALA A 465 13.33 29.30 10.83
CA ALA A 465 13.71 27.93 10.50
C ALA A 465 12.69 27.24 9.59
N ALA A 466 11.38 27.34 9.92
CA ALA A 466 10.31 26.77 9.11
C ALA A 466 10.23 27.39 7.70
N LEU A 467 10.44 28.70 7.57
CA LEU A 467 10.48 29.39 6.28
C LEU A 467 11.65 28.93 5.41
N GLN A 468 12.85 28.82 5.99
CA GLN A 468 14.03 28.35 5.26
C GLN A 468 13.89 26.89 4.82
N GLU A 469 13.30 26.04 5.65
CA GLU A 469 13.00 24.66 5.27
C GLU A 469 11.94 24.57 4.17
N GLY A 470 10.86 25.36 4.27
CA GLY A 470 9.85 25.45 3.21
C GLY A 470 10.45 25.91 1.88
N LEU A 471 11.37 26.88 1.88
CA LEU A 471 12.08 27.33 0.69
C LEU A 471 13.00 26.25 0.12
N ARG A 472 13.72 25.50 0.97
CA ARG A 472 14.54 24.36 0.52
C ARG A 472 13.69 23.32 -0.20
N GLN A 473 12.50 23.02 0.31
CA GLN A 473 11.57 22.10 -0.33
C GLN A 473 11.01 22.66 -1.65
N ALA A 474 10.64 23.94 -1.68
CA ALA A 474 10.17 24.62 -2.89
C ALA A 474 11.24 24.70 -3.99
N VAL A 475 12.53 24.69 -3.63
CA VAL A 475 13.66 24.58 -4.57
C VAL A 475 13.93 23.13 -4.98
N ALA A 476 13.82 22.19 -4.05
CA ALA A 476 14.16 20.78 -4.30
C ALA A 476 13.25 20.12 -5.34
N VAL A 477 11.94 20.43 -5.34
CA VAL A 477 10.98 19.81 -6.26
C VAL A 477 11.27 20.18 -7.74
N PRO A 478 11.39 21.46 -8.12
CA PRO A 478 11.76 21.83 -9.49
C PRO A 478 13.17 21.36 -9.87
N LEU A 479 14.13 21.33 -8.94
CA LEU A 479 15.47 20.79 -9.24
C LEU A 479 15.40 19.30 -9.58
N ALA A 480 14.65 18.50 -8.82
CA ALA A 480 14.45 17.08 -9.09
C ALA A 480 13.77 16.83 -10.45
N LEU A 481 12.82 17.69 -10.84
CA LEU A 481 12.22 17.68 -12.18
C LEU A 481 13.30 17.84 -13.26
N ALA A 482 14.12 18.90 -13.16
CA ALA A 482 15.16 19.20 -14.15
C ALA A 482 16.17 18.05 -14.27
N GLU A 483 16.59 17.48 -13.15
CA GLU A 483 17.52 16.33 -13.10
C GLU A 483 16.92 15.08 -13.72
N LYS A 484 15.65 14.79 -13.42
CA LYS A 484 14.94 13.65 -14.01
C LYS A 484 14.85 13.80 -15.52
N VAL A 485 14.44 14.96 -16.03
CA VAL A 485 14.34 15.19 -17.48
C VAL A 485 15.71 15.12 -18.15
N ALA A 486 16.76 15.69 -17.55
CA ALA A 486 18.11 15.62 -18.11
C ALA A 486 18.62 14.19 -18.32
N SER A 487 18.24 13.25 -17.43
CA SER A 487 18.57 11.83 -17.56
C SER A 487 17.91 11.15 -18.78
N LEU A 488 16.85 11.73 -19.34
CA LEU A 488 16.09 11.15 -20.45
C LEU A 488 16.64 11.51 -21.83
N TRP A 489 17.44 12.59 -21.95
CA TRP A 489 17.89 13.09 -23.25
C TRP A 489 18.68 12.06 -24.08
N PRO A 490 19.63 11.28 -23.53
CA PRO A 490 20.33 10.28 -24.31
C PRO A 490 19.40 9.22 -24.92
N ALA A 491 18.45 8.72 -24.11
CA ALA A 491 17.45 7.77 -24.57
C ALA A 491 16.51 8.36 -25.62
N LEU A 492 16.17 9.66 -25.50
CA LEU A 492 15.27 10.33 -26.44
C LEU A 492 15.94 10.55 -27.79
N GLN A 493 17.21 10.94 -27.78
CA GLN A 493 18.00 11.11 -28.99
C GLN A 493 18.14 9.78 -29.74
N GLU A 494 18.36 8.68 -29.03
CA GLU A 494 18.41 7.35 -29.64
C GLU A 494 17.04 6.91 -30.18
N LEU A 495 15.97 7.12 -29.40
CA LEU A 495 14.62 6.81 -29.83
C LEU A 495 14.22 7.61 -31.08
N ALA A 496 14.67 8.86 -31.21
CA ALA A 496 14.42 9.69 -32.39
C ALA A 496 15.13 9.18 -33.66
N GLN A 497 16.20 8.40 -33.53
CA GLN A 497 16.95 7.85 -34.67
C GLN A 497 16.35 6.55 -35.20
N CYS A 498 15.77 5.72 -34.32
CA CYS A 498 15.32 4.37 -34.67
C CYS A 498 13.81 4.13 -34.48
N GLY A 499 13.10 5.04 -33.81
CA GLY A 499 11.68 4.92 -33.55
C GLY A 499 10.82 4.98 -34.81
N ASN A 500 9.57 4.55 -34.66
CA ASN A 500 8.59 4.56 -35.74
C ASN A 500 8.41 5.98 -36.33
N LEU A 501 8.73 6.13 -37.62
CA LEU A 501 8.63 7.41 -38.33
C LEU A 501 7.22 8.02 -38.30
N ALA A 502 6.18 7.19 -38.19
CA ALA A 502 4.81 7.66 -38.04
C ALA A 502 4.57 8.47 -36.75
N CYS A 503 5.40 8.26 -35.71
CA CYS A 503 5.37 8.98 -34.44
C CYS A 503 6.30 10.20 -34.42
N ARG A 504 6.76 10.68 -35.58
CA ARG A 504 7.69 11.82 -35.66
C ARG A 504 7.13 13.08 -35.01
N SER A 505 5.85 13.40 -35.25
CA SER A 505 5.19 14.54 -34.62
C SER A 505 5.12 14.38 -33.10
N ASP A 506 4.84 13.16 -32.63
CA ASP A 506 4.73 12.86 -31.19
C ASP A 506 6.08 13.05 -30.50
N LEU A 507 7.18 12.60 -31.12
CA LEU A 507 8.54 12.79 -30.61
C LEU A 507 8.98 14.25 -30.62
N GLN A 508 8.56 15.05 -31.62
CA GLN A 508 8.84 16.49 -31.65
C GLN A 508 8.14 17.22 -30.50
N VAL A 509 6.87 16.89 -30.23
CA VAL A 509 6.13 17.42 -29.09
C VAL A 509 6.75 16.94 -27.78
N ALA A 510 7.14 15.66 -27.69
CA ALA A 510 7.80 15.10 -26.51
C ALA A 510 9.07 15.88 -26.14
N ALA A 511 9.94 16.14 -27.12
CA ALA A 511 11.17 16.89 -26.91
C ALA A 511 10.89 18.31 -26.42
N LYS A 512 9.95 19.03 -27.06
CA LYS A 512 9.60 20.40 -26.66
C LYS A 512 8.89 20.48 -25.30
N ALA A 513 8.07 19.49 -24.96
CA ALA A 513 7.39 19.41 -23.67
C ALA A 513 8.39 19.16 -22.52
N LEU A 514 9.35 18.26 -22.71
CA LEU A 514 10.46 18.03 -21.76
C LEU A 514 11.33 19.28 -21.59
N GLU A 515 11.69 19.95 -22.69
CA GLU A 515 12.44 21.22 -22.66
C GLU A 515 11.68 22.32 -21.91
N THR A 516 10.37 22.44 -22.15
CA THR A 516 9.50 23.40 -21.45
C THR A 516 9.41 23.09 -19.96
N GLY A 517 9.37 21.80 -19.59
CA GLY A 517 9.44 21.37 -18.20
C GLY A 517 10.72 21.84 -17.50
N VAL A 518 11.87 21.66 -18.14
CA VAL A 518 13.17 22.14 -17.62
C VAL A 518 13.22 23.67 -17.56
N PHE A 519 12.70 24.36 -18.57
CA PHE A 519 12.57 25.82 -18.57
C PHE A 519 11.77 26.30 -17.36
N GLY A 520 10.58 25.72 -17.14
CA GLY A 520 9.75 26.04 -15.98
C GLY A 520 10.46 25.73 -14.66
N ALA A 521 11.09 24.56 -14.55
CA ALA A 521 11.85 24.18 -13.37
C ALA A 521 12.97 25.18 -13.04
N TYR A 522 13.76 25.58 -14.03
CA TYR A 522 14.85 26.54 -13.87
C TYR A 522 14.38 27.86 -13.24
N PHE A 523 13.30 28.47 -13.75
CA PHE A 523 12.79 29.72 -13.20
C PHE A 523 12.15 29.55 -11.81
N ASN A 524 11.51 28.42 -11.54
CA ASN A 524 10.99 28.12 -10.20
C ASN A 524 12.11 27.88 -9.17
N VAL A 525 13.25 27.30 -9.57
CA VAL A 525 14.45 27.26 -8.71
C VAL A 525 14.94 28.68 -8.43
N LEU A 526 15.17 29.48 -9.47
CA LEU A 526 15.75 30.82 -9.32
C LEU A 526 14.90 31.77 -8.48
N ILE A 527 13.57 31.74 -8.61
CA ILE A 527 12.70 32.64 -7.85
C ILE A 527 12.76 32.32 -6.35
N ASN A 528 12.71 31.04 -5.97
CA ASN A 528 12.77 30.61 -4.57
C ASN A 528 14.17 30.77 -3.98
N LEU A 529 15.23 30.55 -4.78
CA LEU A 529 16.60 30.75 -4.32
C LEU A 529 16.87 32.18 -3.85
N LYS A 530 16.14 33.21 -4.30
CA LYS A 530 16.37 34.59 -3.84
C LYS A 530 16.27 34.72 -2.33
N ASP A 531 15.29 34.02 -1.74
CA ASP A 531 14.91 34.15 -0.34
C ASP A 531 15.60 33.14 0.60
N VAL A 532 16.39 32.20 0.06
CA VAL A 532 17.20 31.28 0.85
C VAL A 532 18.39 32.02 1.48
N THR A 533 18.71 31.82 2.76
CA THR A 533 19.83 32.54 3.40
C THR A 533 21.16 31.79 3.34
N ASP A 534 21.11 30.47 3.12
CA ASP A 534 22.27 29.59 3.01
C ASP A 534 23.02 29.80 1.68
N SER A 535 24.10 30.57 1.72
CA SER A 535 24.91 30.92 0.54
C SER A 535 25.56 29.69 -0.12
N ALA A 536 26.00 28.71 0.67
CA ALA A 536 26.63 27.50 0.11
C ALA A 536 25.61 26.66 -0.67
N PHE A 537 24.41 26.50 -0.10
CA PHE A 537 23.30 25.85 -0.79
C PHE A 537 22.89 26.61 -2.05
N LYS A 538 22.80 27.96 -1.98
CA LYS A 538 22.48 28.82 -3.13
C LYS A 538 23.44 28.62 -4.30
N GLU A 539 24.75 28.68 -4.04
CA GLU A 539 25.77 28.52 -5.08
C GLU A 539 25.72 27.12 -5.69
N GLN A 540 25.61 26.08 -4.85
CA GLN A 540 25.53 24.70 -5.29
C GLN A 540 24.32 24.46 -6.19
N VAL A 541 23.12 24.89 -5.77
CA VAL A 541 21.88 24.65 -6.50
C VAL A 541 21.81 25.52 -7.76
N SER A 542 22.26 26.78 -7.69
CA SER A 542 22.33 27.66 -8.87
C SER A 542 23.25 27.07 -9.96
N GLY A 543 24.43 26.56 -9.56
CA GLY A 543 25.35 25.88 -10.48
C GLY A 543 24.73 24.64 -11.13
N ARG A 544 24.02 23.80 -10.35
CA ARG A 544 23.31 22.62 -10.88
C ARG A 544 22.18 23.02 -11.84
N ALA A 545 21.31 23.95 -11.43
CA ALA A 545 20.20 24.42 -12.25
C ALA A 545 20.68 25.06 -13.55
N TRP A 546 21.78 25.81 -13.52
CA TRP A 546 22.42 26.35 -14.73
C TRP A 546 22.91 25.27 -15.68
N GLY A 547 23.60 24.25 -15.16
CA GLY A 547 24.10 23.13 -15.96
C GLY A 547 22.98 22.30 -16.61
N LEU A 548 21.78 22.32 -16.05
CA LEU A 548 20.59 21.62 -16.55
C LEU A 548 19.69 22.52 -17.41
N GLY A 549 19.86 23.83 -17.33
CA GLY A 549 18.96 24.81 -17.93
C GLY A 549 19.05 24.90 -19.47
N PRO A 550 18.10 25.60 -20.11
CA PRO A 550 17.97 25.69 -21.57
C PRO A 550 19.17 26.33 -22.31
N VAL A 551 20.18 26.84 -21.59
CA VAL A 551 21.38 27.47 -22.16
C VAL A 551 22.56 26.49 -22.30
N ALA A 552 22.44 25.25 -21.83
CA ALA A 552 23.49 24.22 -21.93
C ALA A 552 23.52 23.49 -23.30
N GLY A 553 23.12 24.15 -24.39
CA GLY A 553 23.45 23.72 -25.74
C GLY A 553 24.97 23.81 -26.00
N PRO A 554 25.54 23.03 -26.93
CA PRO A 554 26.97 23.03 -27.19
C PRO A 554 27.38 24.36 -27.86
N GLY A 555 27.67 25.40 -27.09
CA GLY A 555 28.13 26.68 -27.65
C GLY A 555 28.07 27.95 -26.80
N GLY A 556 27.61 27.94 -25.54
CA GLY A 556 27.45 29.19 -24.76
C GLY A 556 28.20 29.21 -23.44
N ARG A 557 29.44 29.72 -23.40
CA ARG A 557 30.04 30.27 -22.17
C ARG A 557 29.94 31.80 -22.18
N PRO A 558 29.54 32.45 -21.07
CA PRO A 558 30.13 33.73 -20.71
C PRO A 558 31.47 33.48 -20.01
N GLN A 559 32.50 34.22 -20.39
CA GLN A 559 33.80 34.22 -19.73
C GLN A 559 33.63 34.65 -18.26
N GLY A 560 34.21 33.89 -17.32
CA GLY A 560 34.43 34.37 -15.96
C GLY A 560 34.07 33.41 -14.82
N CYS A 561 34.67 32.21 -14.77
CA CYS A 561 35.12 31.63 -13.50
C CYS A 561 36.06 30.45 -13.77
N GLY A 562 37.21 30.45 -13.10
CA GLY A 562 38.32 29.54 -13.35
C GLY A 562 38.06 28.11 -12.84
N SER A 563 38.39 27.15 -13.72
CA SER A 563 39.17 25.94 -13.45
C SER A 563 38.75 24.93 -12.37
N LYS A 564 38.66 23.67 -12.86
CA LYS A 564 38.73 22.35 -12.20
C LYS A 564 37.43 21.78 -11.64
N MET A 565 36.80 20.86 -12.38
CA MET A 565 35.97 19.80 -11.81
C MET A 565 36.65 18.45 -12.05
N GLN A 566 37.23 17.93 -10.97
CA GLN A 566 37.62 16.54 -10.82
C GLN A 566 36.39 15.70 -10.47
N ALA A 567 36.38 14.46 -10.96
CA ALA A 567 35.43 13.43 -10.62
C ALA A 567 35.45 13.09 -9.12
N TRP A 568 34.35 13.32 -8.40
CA TRP A 568 34.11 12.74 -7.07
C TRP A 568 32.62 12.43 -6.86
N GLY A 569 32.38 11.26 -6.26
CA GLY A 569 31.07 10.63 -6.17
C GLY A 569 30.27 10.89 -4.89
N LYS A 570 29.11 10.21 -4.88
CA LYS A 570 28.13 10.00 -3.80
C LYS A 570 27.48 11.26 -3.22
N CYS A 571 26.27 11.55 -3.72
CA CYS A 571 25.29 12.37 -3.01
C CYS A 571 24.81 11.68 -1.73
N PRO A 572 24.53 12.41 -0.64
CA PRO A 572 23.71 11.89 0.45
C PRO A 572 22.25 11.75 -0.03
N PRO A 573 21.47 10.82 0.56
CA PRO A 573 20.04 10.73 0.27
C PRO A 573 19.32 11.97 0.80
N VAL A 574 18.47 12.58 -0.03
CA VAL A 574 17.51 13.59 0.42
C VAL A 574 16.36 12.83 1.08
N GLU A 575 16.25 12.91 2.41
CA GLU A 575 15.15 12.27 3.13
C GLU A 575 13.82 13.01 2.94
N MET A 576 12.92 12.27 2.29
CA MET A 576 11.46 12.19 2.36
C MET A 576 10.61 13.31 3.01
N PHE A 577 9.73 13.83 2.15
CA PHE A 577 8.31 14.15 2.38
C PHE A 577 7.72 13.82 3.78
N LEU A 578 7.26 14.85 4.48
CA LEU A 578 6.40 14.73 5.65
C LEU A 578 4.97 14.37 5.21
N TRP A 579 4.71 13.08 5.08
CA TRP A 579 3.35 12.54 4.99
C TRP A 579 2.75 12.39 6.40
N PRO A 580 1.41 12.43 6.58
CA PRO A 580 0.83 12.10 7.87
C PRO A 580 1.27 10.70 8.31
N PRO A 581 1.68 10.51 9.58
CA PRO A 581 2.20 9.25 10.09
C PRO A 581 1.12 8.17 10.06
N VAL A 582 1.44 7.02 9.47
CA VAL A 582 0.58 5.84 9.41
C VAL A 582 1.32 4.63 9.99
N VAL A 583 0.72 4.05 11.03
CA VAL A 583 1.11 2.78 11.64
C VAL A 583 0.08 1.73 11.26
N ALA A 584 0.52 0.53 10.89
CA ALA A 584 -0.33 -0.65 10.81
C ALA A 584 -0.27 -1.41 12.12
N VAL A 585 -1.42 -1.88 12.57
CA VAL A 585 -1.54 -2.86 13.64
C VAL A 585 -2.13 -4.12 13.05
N VAL A 586 -1.45 -5.24 13.32
CA VAL A 586 -1.92 -6.57 12.93
C VAL A 586 -2.24 -7.31 14.22
N LEU A 587 -3.50 -7.27 14.69
CA LEU A 587 -3.94 -8.06 15.82
C LEU A 587 -4.04 -9.51 15.37
N SER A 588 -3.17 -10.37 15.89
CA SER A 588 -3.13 -11.76 15.43
C SER A 588 -3.27 -12.72 16.60
N GLY A 589 -4.27 -13.59 16.52
CA GLY A 589 -4.60 -14.53 17.59
C GLY A 589 -5.65 -14.00 18.55
N VAL A 590 -6.69 -13.40 17.98
CA VAL A 590 -8.00 -13.36 18.62
C VAL A 590 -8.61 -14.74 18.51
N SER A 591 -8.35 -15.55 19.54
CA SER A 591 -8.83 -16.92 19.68
C SER A 591 -10.32 -16.89 19.97
N VAL A 592 -11.17 -17.61 19.24
CA VAL A 592 -12.63 -17.45 19.41
C VAL A 592 -13.22 -18.67 20.11
N VAL A 593 -13.60 -18.54 21.39
CA VAL A 593 -14.54 -19.46 22.07
C VAL A 593 -15.41 -18.66 23.03
N ALA A 594 -16.74 -18.72 22.90
CA ALA A 594 -17.64 -18.09 23.86
C ALA A 594 -18.12 -19.13 24.89
N GLY A 595 -17.93 -18.80 26.18
CA GLY A 595 -18.51 -19.54 27.29
C GLY A 595 -20.04 -19.43 27.28
N GLY A 596 -20.72 -20.56 27.11
CA GLY A 596 -22.17 -20.64 27.27
C GLY A 596 -22.55 -20.68 28.75
N GLN A 597 -22.99 -19.55 29.32
CA GLN A 597 -23.89 -19.58 30.48
C GLN A 597 -25.32 -19.41 29.97
N ALA A 598 -25.98 -20.53 29.67
CA ALA A 598 -27.43 -20.58 29.60
C ALA A 598 -27.96 -20.69 31.04
N SER A 599 -28.33 -19.55 31.64
CA SER A 599 -29.15 -19.54 32.85
C SER A 599 -30.55 -20.00 32.48
N SER A 600 -30.91 -21.21 32.92
CA SER A 600 -32.26 -21.73 32.89
C SER A 600 -33.12 -20.97 33.90
N ALA A 601 -34.09 -20.20 33.42
CA ALA A 601 -35.17 -19.70 34.25
C ALA A 601 -36.49 -19.70 33.47
N GLY A 602 -37.36 -20.64 33.87
CA GLY A 602 -38.79 -20.42 34.10
C GLY A 602 -39.65 -20.04 32.90
N GLY A 603 -40.45 -21.00 32.43
CA GLY A 603 -41.56 -20.75 31.53
C GLY A 603 -42.65 -19.85 32.13
N GLY A 604 -43.34 -19.15 31.24
CA GLY A 604 -44.54 -18.37 31.52
C GLY A 604 -45.06 -17.80 30.20
N GLY A 605 -46.18 -18.33 29.72
CA GLY A 605 -46.77 -17.94 28.44
C GLY A 605 -47.55 -16.64 28.48
N TRP A 606 -48.28 -16.44 27.37
CA TRP A 606 -49.32 -15.44 27.05
C TRP A 606 -48.87 -14.21 26.28
N GLY A 607 -49.60 -13.93 25.18
CA GLY A 607 -49.76 -12.58 24.64
C GLY A 607 -49.38 -12.38 23.19
N ALA A 608 -50.23 -12.83 22.26
CA ALA A 608 -50.22 -12.32 20.89
C ALA A 608 -50.57 -10.81 20.91
N ALA A 609 -49.68 -9.97 20.39
CA ALA A 609 -49.97 -8.57 20.12
C ALA A 609 -49.48 -8.21 18.71
N ARG A 610 -50.46 -7.96 17.83
CA ARG A 610 -50.30 -7.30 16.53
C ARG A 610 -49.64 -5.94 16.73
N TRP A 611 -48.71 -5.57 15.85
CA TRP A 611 -48.31 -4.18 15.64
C TRP A 611 -48.49 -3.84 14.16
N GLU A 612 -49.47 -2.98 13.90
CA GLU A 612 -49.67 -2.28 12.64
C GLU A 612 -48.69 -1.10 12.52
N PRO A 613 -48.30 -0.70 11.30
CA PRO A 613 -47.39 0.43 11.08
C PRO A 613 -48.16 1.77 11.03
N PRO A 614 -47.61 2.89 11.52
CA PRO A 614 -48.21 4.19 11.26
C PRO A 614 -47.76 4.76 9.90
N CYS A 615 -48.75 5.19 9.11
CA CYS A 615 -48.60 6.01 7.91
C CYS A 615 -48.47 7.52 8.27
N PRO A 616 -48.01 8.39 7.35
CA PRO A 616 -47.46 9.72 7.63
C PRO A 616 -48.47 10.88 7.44
N LEU A 617 -48.26 12.00 8.13
CA LEU A 617 -48.94 13.28 7.89
C LEU A 617 -47.96 14.48 7.82
N TRP A 618 -47.72 14.92 6.58
CA TRP A 618 -47.74 16.28 6.01
C TRP A 618 -47.08 17.50 6.70
N GLY A 619 -46.33 18.26 5.90
CA GLY A 619 -46.04 19.69 6.14
C GLY A 619 -44.93 20.29 5.25
N HIS A 620 -45.21 20.60 3.98
CA HIS A 620 -44.37 21.46 3.12
C HIS A 620 -44.64 22.95 3.42
N PRO A 621 -43.64 23.83 3.17
CA PRO A 621 -43.93 25.12 2.57
C PRO A 621 -43.06 25.44 1.34
N GLU A 622 -43.72 25.97 0.30
CA GLU A 622 -43.13 26.64 -0.86
C GLU A 622 -42.69 28.08 -0.52
N PRO A 623 -41.77 28.70 -1.29
CA PRO A 623 -41.58 30.15 -1.31
C PRO A 623 -42.19 30.82 -2.59
N PRO A 624 -42.47 32.14 -2.54
CA PRO A 624 -43.39 32.81 -3.47
C PRO A 624 -42.73 33.40 -4.72
N SER A 625 -43.58 33.71 -5.71
CA SER A 625 -43.27 34.27 -7.02
C SER A 625 -43.39 35.79 -7.12
N THR A 626 -42.59 36.34 -8.06
CA THR A 626 -42.79 37.52 -8.95
C THR A 626 -42.75 38.96 -8.41
N LEU A 627 -41.77 39.72 -8.93
CA LEU A 627 -41.98 41.07 -9.50
C LEU A 627 -40.89 41.43 -10.54
N THR A 628 -41.37 42.02 -11.62
CA THR A 628 -40.75 42.31 -12.93
C THR A 628 -39.96 43.63 -12.92
N CYS A 629 -38.87 43.73 -13.71
CA CYS A 629 -38.53 44.96 -14.44
C CYS A 629 -37.47 44.75 -15.54
N LEU A 630 -37.74 45.33 -16.71
CA LEU A 630 -37.02 45.29 -17.99
C LEU A 630 -35.80 46.23 -18.02
N VAL A 631 -34.65 45.81 -18.57
CA VAL A 631 -33.74 46.63 -19.40
C VAL A 631 -32.95 45.71 -20.35
N GLY A 632 -32.90 46.05 -21.65
CA GLY A 632 -32.36 45.24 -22.76
C GLY A 632 -30.83 45.21 -22.94
N PRO A 633 -30.33 44.49 -23.98
CA PRO A 633 -28.91 44.18 -24.15
C PRO A 633 -28.16 45.21 -25.01
N PRO A 634 -26.88 45.53 -24.74
CA PRO A 634 -26.07 46.29 -25.68
C PRO A 634 -25.43 45.36 -26.72
N ARG A 635 -25.77 45.61 -27.98
CA ARG A 635 -24.97 45.24 -29.16
C ARG A 635 -23.80 46.22 -29.27
N LEU A 636 -22.58 45.71 -29.47
CA LEU A 636 -21.44 46.52 -29.93
C LEU A 636 -20.98 46.01 -31.29
N GLY A 637 -21.05 46.91 -32.27
CA GLY A 637 -20.77 46.68 -33.67
C GLY A 637 -19.30 46.86 -34.04
N PHE A 638 -18.93 46.19 -35.12
CA PHE A 638 -17.75 46.46 -35.93
C PHE A 638 -17.92 47.77 -36.71
N PRO A 639 -16.84 48.53 -36.94
CA PRO A 639 -16.73 49.39 -38.11
C PRO A 639 -15.66 48.87 -39.09
N ARG A 640 -16.08 48.68 -40.34
CA ARG A 640 -15.22 48.74 -41.53
C ARG A 640 -15.77 49.86 -42.41
N SER A 641 -14.93 50.84 -42.75
CA SER A 641 -14.82 51.39 -44.12
C SER A 641 -13.64 52.37 -44.22
N ALA A 642 -13.00 52.33 -45.39
CA ALA A 642 -11.77 52.97 -45.87
C ALA A 642 -11.93 54.50 -46.12
N PRO A 643 -10.94 55.24 -46.69
CA PRO A 643 -10.18 54.93 -47.92
C PRO A 643 -8.79 54.31 -47.73
#